data_AF-A0A0X4EPK9-F1
#
_entry.id   AF-A0A0X4EPK9-F1
#
_cell.length_a   1.000
_cell.length_b   1.000
_cell.length_c   1.000
_cell.angle_alpha   90.00
_cell.angle_beta   90.00
_cell.angle_gamma   90.00
#
_symmetry.space_group_name_H-M   'P 1'
#
loop_
_entity.id
_entity.type
_entity.pdbx_description
1 polymer ?
#
loop_
_entity_poly.entity_id
_entity_poly.type
_entity_poly.pdbx_seq_one_letter_code
_entity_poly.pdbx_strand_id
1 'polypeptide(L)'
;MNKIYTTVWCESRQQWIVTSELATGSGRPKLTPKKSALALLLGVVLLPSGPVMAADYVGETVTGIQGIHSGDRAISTTINSGGSQYITSDGYTSATTINTGGTQLVSNGGWASNTTINSGGIQRVSSGGLANVTTIKGNGNQHIYGGSANSTTIISGGFQHISNGGTATYSTVSNGGEQHISSGGLAAYATLDRGNQYVYRGGSATSTTINSGGTQYISSGGRATSTDIKFGGKQHVSNGGQAVNTSIVGIDGEQHVSNGGTAIDTTIKVMGNQHVSTGGSATETTISGGAQHVSSGGSATSTTIYSGNQRVSSGGSATSTRIMSGGSQLIYNGGEATSTILDGGNQFVSGGTATSTTINSAGVQHVTNSGFTISTTINSGTQGIYSGGQATSTTINSGGAQHVSSGGLASNTTINTRGYQYVYDGGSANSTTIEGGGQYILSGGTATTATINSGGYQHVESGGSATSTTIYADGLQLVSSGGIAITTTIYGEGEQHVTGTAISTTIRNGLQSVSSGGLASSTILVNGGRQVVSSGATATDTNINGGHQGVNGKASSTIINSGGTQYIFNGGTATSSTINSGGEQRISSGGSATTTTISSGGQQNISSGGSVIDTTIDAWGKQNVLAGGKATSTTIDSGGYQYVSSGGLVTSTDINSGGRQHVSSGGSATHTTIIRGGYQYVEGGSATGTILDGGYQHISSGGSATDTTIDDWGYQTVFAGGEATSTTLNHGARQYVSSGGSTTSTTINSAGRQDVSNGGSANSTIINSGGAQHVSSGGTASSTTISSGGKQHVLSGGSAALAIISSGGNQFISSGGTANSTTIYMYGRQNIESGGTATSTTLNSLGWQYVSSGGSATFTRINSGGAQYVSAGGIVTSTTINSDGQQKVFGTATSTTISNGGQQNIEGGTANHTTIEGGILRVYQGGAVTSTIINSGTQDIHYTGSAMFTTIHNGGKQNVYGGGTTTDTTINGGQSWLWAGAVADGETRVSAGGELLMNAGALATDVNIQGGTLSINDLEAPSGPETAQVGKLTMDGGNVNFLRNSDGEFAKLTITVLNGTGNFLLNTSLADKAGNFVTIEQGSGQFGIAVNDSGKEISDHDDLTLNLIHEKGGDINFEMVTASGRSTRFVDGGTYMYTLYNQQDKDGLTGGNVWYLGAMDDGGENPGGENPGGENPGGENPGGENPGGENPGGETPGGENPGG
;
A
#
# COMPACT_ATOMS: atom_id res chain seq x y z
N MET A 1 -53.97 -30.96 38.85
CA MET A 1 -55.18 -31.81 39.03
C MET A 1 -54.84 -32.90 40.04
N ASN A 2 -55.63 -33.29 41.04
CA ASN A 2 -56.79 -32.74 41.75
C ASN A 2 -56.60 -33.19 43.23
N LYS A 3 -56.61 -32.35 44.27
CA LYS A 3 -57.81 -31.94 45.07
C LYS A 3 -58.83 -33.08 45.28
N ILE A 4 -59.40 -33.30 46.47
CA ILE A 4 -60.02 -32.31 47.37
C ILE A 4 -59.82 -32.67 48.85
N TYR A 5 -59.57 -31.66 49.70
CA TYR A 5 -59.92 -31.66 51.13
C TYR A 5 -60.85 -30.46 51.37
N THR A 6 -61.81 -30.60 52.29
CA THR A 6 -62.76 -29.53 52.64
C THR A 6 -62.34 -28.87 53.95
N THR A 7 -62.16 -27.54 53.93
CA THR A 7 -61.90 -26.72 55.12
C THR A 7 -63.20 -26.13 55.68
N VAL A 8 -63.29 -25.96 57.00
CA VAL A 8 -64.37 -25.17 57.65
C VAL A 8 -63.76 -24.08 58.55
N TRP A 9 -64.43 -22.93 58.61
CA TRP A 9 -63.96 -21.71 59.31
C TRP A 9 -64.16 -21.82 60.82
N CYS A 10 -63.10 -21.56 61.60
CA CYS A 10 -63.16 -21.53 63.06
C CYS A 10 -63.16 -20.07 63.55
N GLU A 11 -64.34 -19.55 63.86
CA GLU A 11 -64.55 -18.12 64.13
C GLU A 11 -63.77 -17.58 65.34
N SER A 12 -63.48 -18.44 66.34
CA SER A 12 -62.69 -18.08 67.53
C SER A 12 -61.17 -18.05 67.32
N ARG A 13 -60.68 -18.44 66.12
CA ARG A 13 -59.27 -18.33 65.72
C ARG A 13 -59.05 -17.60 64.40
N GLN A 14 -60.12 -17.13 63.74
CA GLN A 14 -60.08 -16.41 62.46
C GLN A 14 -59.27 -17.14 61.37
N GLN A 15 -59.32 -18.48 61.36
CA GLN A 15 -58.60 -19.34 60.40
C GLN A 15 -59.42 -20.58 60.02
N TRP A 16 -59.19 -21.09 58.80
CA TRP A 16 -59.81 -22.30 58.25
C TRP A 16 -59.03 -23.56 58.67
N ILE A 17 -59.73 -24.64 59.06
CA ILE A 17 -59.11 -25.90 59.53
C ILE A 17 -59.61 -27.08 58.68
N VAL A 18 -58.74 -28.08 58.45
CA VAL A 18 -59.04 -29.37 57.78
C VAL A 18 -59.17 -30.47 58.83
N THR A 19 -60.15 -31.37 58.70
CA THR A 19 -60.32 -32.55 59.58
C THR A 19 -60.45 -33.85 58.78
N SER A 20 -60.21 -34.99 59.43
CA SER A 20 -60.40 -36.34 58.90
C SER A 20 -61.40 -37.13 59.75
N GLU A 21 -62.16 -38.04 59.12
CA GLU A 21 -63.27 -38.75 59.76
C GLU A 21 -63.26 -40.29 59.51
N LEU A 22 -63.49 -41.02 60.61
CA LEU A 22 -64.40 -42.19 60.79
C LEU A 22 -64.02 -43.58 60.24
N ALA A 23 -64.59 -44.72 60.68
CA ALA A 23 -65.59 -45.10 61.72
C ALA A 23 -65.37 -46.60 62.10
N THR A 24 -66.15 -47.37 62.89
CA THR A 24 -67.48 -47.34 63.58
C THR A 24 -67.30 -48.05 64.95
N GLY A 25 -68.16 -48.06 65.98
CA GLY A 25 -69.62 -47.89 66.21
C GLY A 25 -70.09 -49.08 67.10
N SER A 26 -71.19 -49.11 67.86
CA SER A 26 -72.19 -48.13 68.34
C SER A 26 -72.99 -48.81 69.47
N GLY A 27 -73.59 -48.08 70.43
CA GLY A 27 -74.56 -48.68 71.39
C GLY A 27 -74.65 -48.10 72.80
N ARG A 28 -75.78 -47.45 73.11
CA ARG A 28 -76.36 -47.21 74.45
C ARG A 28 -77.76 -47.87 74.47
N PRO A 29 -78.50 -48.06 75.60
CA PRO A 29 -78.30 -47.52 76.96
C PRO A 29 -78.61 -48.47 78.17
N LYS A 30 -78.45 -47.93 79.40
CA LYS A 30 -79.18 -48.21 80.68
C LYS A 30 -78.96 -49.51 81.50
N LEU A 31 -78.43 -49.27 82.71
CA LEU A 31 -78.88 -49.74 84.05
C LEU A 31 -78.70 -51.20 84.54
N THR A 32 -77.88 -51.29 85.60
CA THR A 32 -77.90 -52.27 86.73
C THR A 32 -77.43 -53.71 86.49
N PRO A 33 -76.77 -54.28 87.51
CA PRO A 33 -77.35 -55.48 88.12
C PRO A 33 -77.42 -55.45 89.67
N LYS A 34 -78.39 -56.21 90.19
CA LYS A 34 -78.48 -56.73 91.56
C LYS A 34 -77.40 -57.83 91.75
N LYS A 35 -76.66 -57.96 92.87
CA LYS A 35 -77.01 -58.38 94.26
C LYS A 35 -76.97 -59.91 94.47
N SER A 36 -76.47 -60.35 95.64
CA SER A 36 -76.64 -61.68 96.30
C SER A 36 -75.66 -62.82 95.91
N ALA A 37 -75.22 -63.74 96.80
CA ALA A 37 -75.42 -63.88 98.27
C ALA A 37 -74.49 -64.94 98.94
N LEU A 38 -74.30 -64.82 100.28
CA LEU A 38 -74.07 -65.86 101.34
C LEU A 38 -72.82 -66.79 101.23
N ALA A 39 -72.15 -67.30 102.28
CA ALA A 39 -72.17 -67.15 103.76
C ALA A 39 -70.81 -67.70 104.34
N LEU A 40 -70.49 -67.95 105.62
CA LEU A 40 -71.14 -67.88 106.97
C LEU A 40 -70.01 -67.80 108.06
N LEU A 41 -70.35 -67.95 109.35
CA LEU A 41 -69.49 -68.17 110.56
C LEU A 41 -68.62 -66.95 111.00
N LEU A 42 -68.99 -66.08 111.96
CA LEU A 42 -69.49 -66.18 113.35
C LEU A 42 -68.36 -66.26 114.42
N GLY A 43 -68.19 -65.21 115.23
CA GLY A 43 -67.24 -65.19 116.38
C GLY A 43 -67.03 -63.82 117.08
N VAL A 44 -67.85 -63.56 118.10
CA VAL A 44 -67.65 -62.76 119.37
C VAL A 44 -66.33 -61.95 119.50
N VAL A 45 -66.27 -60.66 119.88
CA VAL A 45 -66.54 -60.07 121.22
C VAL A 45 -66.73 -58.53 121.14
N LEU A 46 -67.54 -57.95 122.04
CA LEU A 46 -67.75 -56.50 122.19
C LEU A 46 -66.60 -55.77 122.91
N LEU A 47 -66.43 -54.47 122.62
CA LEU A 47 -66.54 -53.36 123.59
C LEU A 47 -66.47 -52.00 122.83
N PRO A 48 -67.08 -50.91 123.31
CA PRO A 48 -67.18 -49.66 122.55
C PRO A 48 -66.01 -48.70 122.81
N SER A 49 -65.54 -48.03 121.76
CA SER A 49 -64.97 -46.69 121.85
C SER A 49 -65.88 -45.74 121.07
N GLY A 50 -66.28 -44.65 121.71
CA GLY A 50 -67.24 -43.69 121.14
C GLY A 50 -66.70 -42.95 119.92
N PRO A 51 -67.53 -42.11 119.27
CA PRO A 51 -67.05 -41.24 118.21
C PRO A 51 -65.91 -40.38 118.75
N VAL A 52 -64.74 -40.42 118.10
CA VAL A 52 -63.73 -39.39 118.31
C VAL A 52 -64.33 -38.11 117.77
N MET A 53 -64.81 -37.25 118.67
CA MET A 53 -65.19 -35.90 118.30
C MET A 53 -63.93 -35.20 117.79
N ALA A 54 -64.04 -34.59 116.61
CA ALA A 54 -63.06 -33.64 116.10
C ALA A 54 -62.69 -32.63 117.21
N ALA A 55 -61.41 -32.55 117.55
CA ALA A 55 -60.91 -31.59 118.51
C ALA A 55 -60.63 -30.25 117.81
N ASP A 56 -61.09 -29.14 118.40
CA ASP A 56 -60.81 -27.78 117.92
C ASP A 56 -59.88 -27.06 118.92
N TYR A 57 -58.67 -26.73 118.47
CA TYR A 57 -57.59 -26.17 119.28
C TYR A 57 -57.36 -24.70 118.92
N VAL A 58 -57.89 -23.75 119.70
CA VAL A 58 -57.85 -22.32 119.39
C VAL A 58 -56.89 -21.57 120.33
N GLY A 59 -55.83 -20.96 119.77
CA GLY A 59 -54.87 -20.13 120.50
C GLY A 59 -53.81 -20.88 121.31
N GLU A 60 -53.72 -22.20 121.14
CA GLU A 60 -52.86 -23.09 121.94
C GLU A 60 -51.35 -22.84 121.78
N THR A 61 -50.57 -23.09 122.83
CA THR A 61 -49.10 -23.06 122.78
C THR A 61 -48.50 -24.46 122.96
N VAL A 62 -47.83 -24.97 121.94
CA VAL A 62 -47.27 -26.33 121.87
C VAL A 62 -45.82 -26.34 122.34
N THR A 63 -45.57 -27.08 123.43
CA THR A 63 -44.24 -27.34 124.02
C THR A 63 -43.85 -28.83 124.01
N GLY A 64 -44.75 -29.71 123.56
CA GLY A 64 -44.55 -31.14 123.37
C GLY A 64 -45.12 -31.62 122.03
N ILE A 65 -45.67 -32.82 121.95
CA ILE A 65 -46.28 -33.35 120.72
C ILE A 65 -47.78 -33.03 120.67
N GLN A 66 -48.24 -32.40 119.59
CA GLN A 66 -49.67 -32.21 119.27
C GLN A 66 -49.98 -32.94 117.95
N GLY A 67 -50.87 -33.92 117.97
CA GLY A 67 -51.37 -34.59 116.77
C GLY A 67 -52.72 -34.03 116.34
N ILE A 68 -52.85 -33.65 115.07
CA ILE A 68 -54.07 -33.17 114.40
C ILE A 68 -54.44 -34.21 113.34
N HIS A 69 -55.54 -34.92 113.55
CA HIS A 69 -55.99 -36.07 112.75
C HIS A 69 -57.34 -35.77 112.07
N SER A 70 -58.03 -36.81 111.59
CA SER A 70 -59.26 -36.67 110.81
C SER A 70 -60.37 -35.95 111.57
N GLY A 71 -60.81 -34.83 111.01
CA GLY A 71 -61.80 -33.92 111.59
C GLY A 71 -61.22 -32.83 112.49
N ASP A 72 -60.02 -33.02 113.07
CA ASP A 72 -59.43 -32.07 114.00
C ASP A 72 -59.09 -30.74 113.32
N ARG A 73 -59.25 -29.65 114.07
CA ARG A 73 -58.94 -28.28 113.65
C ARG A 73 -58.01 -27.62 114.67
N ALA A 74 -57.00 -26.88 114.21
CA ALA A 74 -56.20 -26.04 115.10
C ALA A 74 -56.04 -24.64 114.52
N ILE A 75 -56.42 -23.61 115.27
CA ILE A 75 -56.46 -22.21 114.83
C ILE A 75 -55.56 -21.38 115.75
N SER A 76 -54.68 -20.56 115.17
CA SER A 76 -53.78 -19.64 115.89
C SER A 76 -52.82 -20.32 116.88
N THR A 77 -52.40 -21.57 116.61
CA THR A 77 -51.43 -22.30 117.44
C THR A 77 -50.05 -21.64 117.42
N THR A 78 -49.36 -21.55 118.57
CA THR A 78 -47.94 -21.16 118.65
C THR A 78 -47.07 -22.35 119.02
N ILE A 79 -46.04 -22.66 118.23
CA ILE A 79 -45.11 -23.77 118.48
C ILE A 79 -43.74 -23.20 118.87
N ASN A 80 -43.32 -23.46 120.10
CA ASN A 80 -42.05 -22.99 120.66
C ASN A 80 -41.02 -24.13 120.77
N SER A 81 -39.82 -23.84 121.28
CA SER A 81 -38.75 -24.82 121.48
C SER A 81 -39.23 -26.09 122.19
N GLY A 82 -38.97 -27.26 121.58
CA GLY A 82 -39.43 -28.57 122.05
C GLY A 82 -40.83 -28.99 121.54
N GLY A 83 -41.61 -28.04 121.01
CA GLY A 83 -42.92 -28.30 120.43
C GLY A 83 -42.87 -28.93 119.04
N SER A 84 -43.77 -29.88 118.78
CA SER A 84 -43.95 -30.52 117.47
C SER A 84 -45.43 -30.79 117.17
N GLN A 85 -45.97 -30.13 116.14
CA GLN A 85 -47.33 -30.37 115.66
C GLN A 85 -47.31 -31.30 114.43
N TYR A 86 -48.04 -32.41 114.49
CA TYR A 86 -48.15 -33.43 113.44
C TYR A 86 -49.55 -33.37 112.83
N ILE A 87 -49.67 -33.18 111.52
CA ILE A 87 -50.95 -32.98 110.82
C ILE A 87 -51.13 -34.08 109.78
N THR A 88 -52.20 -34.88 109.91
CA THR A 88 -52.44 -36.09 109.09
C THR A 88 -53.94 -36.29 108.80
N SER A 89 -54.25 -37.14 107.81
CA SER A 89 -55.56 -37.80 107.69
C SER A 89 -56.79 -36.88 107.62
N ASP A 90 -56.75 -35.80 106.83
CA ASP A 90 -57.77 -34.74 106.74
C ASP A 90 -57.79 -33.73 107.90
N GLY A 91 -56.78 -33.75 108.78
CA GLY A 91 -56.59 -32.73 109.83
C GLY A 91 -56.21 -31.35 109.27
N TYR A 92 -56.82 -30.29 109.81
CA TYR A 92 -56.69 -28.92 109.33
C TYR A 92 -56.07 -27.98 110.36
N THR A 93 -55.07 -27.19 109.99
CA THR A 93 -54.56 -26.10 110.83
C THR A 93 -54.60 -24.76 110.11
N SER A 94 -54.78 -23.68 110.87
CA SER A 94 -54.73 -22.32 110.36
C SER A 94 -54.03 -21.35 111.31
N ALA A 95 -53.34 -20.35 110.76
CA ALA A 95 -52.65 -19.28 111.50
C ALA A 95 -51.59 -19.76 112.51
N THR A 96 -50.97 -20.93 112.28
CA THR A 96 -49.92 -21.46 113.14
C THR A 96 -48.67 -20.58 113.11
N THR A 97 -48.14 -20.17 114.26
CA THR A 97 -46.85 -19.49 114.38
C THR A 97 -45.79 -20.46 114.90
N ILE A 98 -44.66 -20.60 114.20
CA ILE A 98 -43.55 -21.51 114.56
C ILE A 98 -42.33 -20.66 114.93
N ASN A 99 -41.87 -20.78 116.17
CA ASN A 99 -40.72 -20.06 116.73
C ASN A 99 -39.49 -20.98 116.89
N THR A 100 -38.38 -20.43 117.38
CA THR A 100 -37.10 -21.12 117.56
C THR A 100 -37.24 -22.48 118.22
N GLY A 101 -36.82 -23.55 117.53
CA GLY A 101 -36.86 -24.92 118.03
C GLY A 101 -38.24 -25.60 117.97
N GLY A 102 -39.26 -24.94 117.42
CA GLY A 102 -40.57 -25.52 117.14
C GLY A 102 -40.65 -26.16 115.75
N THR A 103 -41.40 -27.24 115.62
CA THR A 103 -41.62 -27.94 114.34
C THR A 103 -43.10 -28.15 114.02
N GLN A 104 -43.51 -27.97 112.76
CA GLN A 104 -44.79 -28.42 112.22
C GLN A 104 -44.55 -29.43 111.09
N LEU A 105 -45.03 -30.67 111.22
CA LEU A 105 -44.96 -31.71 110.19
C LEU A 105 -46.34 -31.95 109.57
N VAL A 106 -46.50 -31.52 108.32
CA VAL A 106 -47.67 -31.82 107.48
C VAL A 106 -47.39 -33.13 106.72
N SER A 107 -48.29 -34.10 106.83
CA SER A 107 -48.16 -35.43 106.21
C SER A 107 -49.42 -35.81 105.42
N ASN A 108 -49.49 -37.04 104.91
CA ASN A 108 -50.57 -37.52 104.05
C ASN A 108 -51.98 -37.14 104.57
N GLY A 109 -52.74 -36.42 103.74
CA GLY A 109 -54.07 -35.89 104.04
C GLY A 109 -54.10 -34.64 104.93
N GLY A 110 -52.98 -34.21 105.50
CA GLY A 110 -52.92 -33.03 106.38
C GLY A 110 -52.88 -31.72 105.61
N TRP A 111 -53.58 -30.70 106.12
CA TRP A 111 -53.64 -29.36 105.52
C TRP A 111 -53.28 -28.26 106.56
N ALA A 112 -52.16 -27.59 106.36
CA ALA A 112 -51.80 -26.38 107.10
C ALA A 112 -52.06 -25.11 106.26
N SER A 113 -52.61 -24.06 106.86
CA SER A 113 -52.99 -22.81 106.20
C SER A 113 -52.51 -21.58 106.98
N ASN A 114 -52.10 -20.50 106.32
CA ASN A 114 -51.69 -19.25 107.00
C ASN A 114 -50.55 -19.42 108.03
N THR A 115 -49.68 -20.42 107.89
CA THR A 115 -48.56 -20.66 108.82
C THR A 115 -47.53 -19.53 108.73
N THR A 116 -47.08 -18.99 109.87
CA THR A 116 -45.93 -18.07 109.96
C THR A 116 -44.74 -18.79 110.60
N ILE A 117 -43.60 -18.82 109.91
CA ILE A 117 -42.36 -19.42 110.38
C ILE A 117 -41.37 -18.29 110.72
N ASN A 118 -41.07 -18.15 112.01
CA ASN A 118 -40.10 -17.21 112.55
C ASN A 118 -38.71 -17.86 112.66
N SER A 119 -37.73 -17.12 113.20
CA SER A 119 -36.35 -17.56 113.39
C SER A 119 -36.24 -18.93 114.05
N GLY A 120 -35.49 -19.85 113.44
CA GLY A 120 -35.26 -21.20 113.97
C GLY A 120 -36.51 -22.09 114.05
N GLY A 121 -37.65 -21.65 113.53
CA GLY A 121 -38.84 -22.48 113.35
C GLY A 121 -38.76 -23.31 112.06
N ILE A 122 -39.33 -24.51 112.07
CA ILE A 122 -39.29 -25.43 110.92
C ILE A 122 -40.69 -25.94 110.58
N GLN A 123 -41.12 -25.75 109.34
CA GLN A 123 -42.23 -26.52 108.76
C GLN A 123 -41.67 -27.60 107.83
N ARG A 124 -42.21 -28.82 107.93
CA ARG A 124 -41.89 -29.97 107.08
C ARG A 124 -43.17 -30.40 106.38
N VAL A 125 -43.16 -30.47 105.05
CA VAL A 125 -44.32 -30.85 104.24
C VAL A 125 -43.96 -32.11 103.48
N SER A 126 -44.45 -33.24 103.99
CA SER A 126 -44.11 -34.58 103.51
C SER A 126 -45.17 -35.15 102.55
N SER A 127 -44.96 -36.36 102.01
CA SER A 127 -45.81 -36.98 101.00
C SER A 127 -47.32 -36.92 101.34
N GLY A 128 -48.09 -36.33 100.42
CA GLY A 128 -49.54 -36.15 100.56
C GLY A 128 -50.00 -35.02 101.50
N GLY A 129 -49.08 -34.24 102.08
CA GLY A 129 -49.40 -33.06 102.89
C GLY A 129 -49.48 -31.77 102.08
N LEU A 130 -50.34 -30.84 102.50
CA LEU A 130 -50.56 -29.53 101.87
C LEU A 130 -50.28 -28.38 102.85
N ALA A 131 -49.33 -27.51 102.51
CA ALA A 131 -49.15 -26.20 103.13
C ALA A 131 -49.69 -25.10 102.21
N ASN A 132 -50.54 -24.22 102.71
CA ASN A 132 -51.15 -23.13 101.94
C ASN A 132 -50.92 -21.79 102.63
N VAL A 133 -50.60 -20.74 101.88
CA VAL A 133 -50.38 -19.37 102.41
C VAL A 133 -49.37 -19.36 103.57
N THR A 134 -48.15 -19.83 103.35
CA THR A 134 -47.10 -19.84 104.41
C THR A 134 -46.24 -18.59 104.33
N THR A 135 -45.93 -17.92 105.44
CA THR A 135 -44.99 -16.80 105.52
C THR A 135 -43.71 -17.23 106.24
N ILE A 136 -42.54 -17.00 105.66
CA ILE A 136 -41.23 -17.43 106.20
C ILE A 136 -40.33 -16.21 106.40
N LYS A 137 -39.75 -16.04 107.59
CA LYS A 137 -38.87 -14.89 107.93
C LYS A 137 -37.78 -15.20 108.94
N GLY A 138 -36.68 -14.44 108.87
CA GLY A 138 -35.69 -14.30 109.94
C GLY A 138 -34.94 -15.56 110.36
N ASN A 139 -34.54 -16.41 109.42
CA ASN A 139 -33.98 -17.77 109.58
C ASN A 139 -35.02 -18.86 109.92
N GLY A 140 -36.29 -18.63 109.57
CA GLY A 140 -37.31 -19.69 109.50
C GLY A 140 -37.16 -20.55 108.25
N ASN A 141 -37.54 -21.83 108.34
CA ASN A 141 -37.32 -22.83 107.29
C ASN A 141 -38.59 -23.62 106.93
N GLN A 142 -38.94 -23.71 105.64
CA GLN A 142 -39.93 -24.66 105.13
C GLN A 142 -39.24 -25.72 104.26
N HIS A 143 -39.35 -26.99 104.63
CA HIS A 143 -38.83 -28.13 103.87
C HIS A 143 -39.96 -28.92 103.23
N ILE A 144 -39.94 -29.05 101.90
CA ILE A 144 -40.97 -29.74 101.12
C ILE A 144 -40.34 -30.99 100.47
N TYR A 145 -40.85 -32.17 100.82
CA TYR A 145 -40.35 -33.48 100.36
C TYR A 145 -41.50 -34.46 100.13
N GLY A 146 -41.98 -34.56 98.90
CA GLY A 146 -43.17 -35.34 98.52
C GLY A 146 -44.52 -34.62 98.71
N GLY A 147 -44.55 -33.52 99.48
CA GLY A 147 -45.75 -32.71 99.72
C GLY A 147 -45.89 -31.49 98.80
N SER A 148 -46.94 -30.71 99.01
CA SER A 148 -47.23 -29.50 98.22
C SER A 148 -47.28 -28.25 99.09
N ALA A 149 -46.64 -27.17 98.64
CA ALA A 149 -46.77 -25.83 99.18
C ALA A 149 -47.38 -24.87 98.15
N ASN A 150 -48.39 -24.09 98.55
CA ASN A 150 -49.04 -23.10 97.69
C ASN A 150 -48.97 -21.72 98.33
N SER A 151 -48.73 -20.67 97.52
CA SER A 151 -48.76 -19.26 97.92
C SER A 151 -47.84 -18.94 99.10
N THR A 152 -46.59 -19.43 99.08
CA THR A 152 -45.62 -19.18 100.15
C THR A 152 -44.90 -17.84 99.94
N THR A 153 -44.94 -16.97 100.94
CA THR A 153 -44.23 -15.68 100.97
C THR A 153 -42.94 -15.82 101.77
N ILE A 154 -41.80 -15.58 101.12
CA ILE A 154 -40.47 -15.67 101.71
C ILE A 154 -39.89 -14.25 101.77
N ILE A 155 -39.63 -13.74 102.97
CA ILE A 155 -39.04 -12.41 103.20
C ILE A 155 -37.67 -12.54 103.88
N SER A 156 -36.98 -11.42 104.11
CA SER A 156 -35.64 -11.33 104.72
C SER A 156 -35.30 -12.44 105.74
N GLY A 157 -34.29 -13.24 105.39
CA GLY A 157 -33.77 -14.39 106.14
C GLY A 157 -34.64 -15.65 106.06
N GLY A 158 -35.77 -15.67 105.36
CA GLY A 158 -36.60 -16.86 105.20
C GLY A 158 -36.06 -17.82 104.14
N PHE A 159 -36.18 -19.13 104.39
CA PHE A 159 -35.72 -20.18 103.47
C PHE A 159 -36.85 -21.18 103.15
N GLN A 160 -37.06 -21.43 101.85
CA GLN A 160 -37.88 -22.56 101.37
C GLN A 160 -37.01 -23.55 100.61
N HIS A 161 -36.95 -24.79 101.09
CA HIS A 161 -36.22 -25.90 100.47
C HIS A 161 -37.20 -26.89 99.84
N ILE A 162 -37.09 -27.09 98.53
CA ILE A 162 -37.93 -28.01 97.75
C ILE A 162 -37.04 -29.15 97.26
N SER A 163 -37.44 -30.38 97.56
CA SER A 163 -36.64 -31.59 97.31
C SER A 163 -37.52 -32.74 96.81
N ASN A 164 -36.98 -33.95 96.68
CA ASN A 164 -37.60 -35.13 96.05
C ASN A 164 -39.14 -35.25 96.26
N GLY A 165 -39.89 -35.16 95.16
CA GLY A 165 -41.36 -35.24 95.10
C GLY A 165 -42.10 -34.00 95.61
N GLY A 166 -41.38 -33.02 96.13
CA GLY A 166 -41.92 -31.77 96.67
C GLY A 166 -42.27 -30.77 95.58
N THR A 167 -43.43 -30.13 95.71
CA THR A 167 -43.90 -29.10 94.78
C THR A 167 -44.18 -27.80 95.52
N ALA A 168 -43.66 -26.67 95.03
CA ALA A 168 -44.04 -25.33 95.46
C ALA A 168 -44.71 -24.58 94.30
N THR A 169 -45.87 -23.99 94.55
CA THR A 169 -46.65 -23.22 93.56
C THR A 169 -46.89 -21.80 94.06
N TYR A 170 -46.80 -20.80 93.17
CA TYR A 170 -47.09 -19.39 93.48
C TYR A 170 -46.29 -18.80 94.66
N SER A 171 -45.06 -19.25 94.86
CA SER A 171 -44.21 -18.68 95.92
C SER A 171 -43.74 -17.27 95.54
N THR A 172 -43.83 -16.32 96.47
CA THR A 172 -43.31 -14.96 96.33
C THR A 172 -42.04 -14.82 97.16
N VAL A 173 -40.91 -14.54 96.52
CA VAL A 173 -39.60 -14.41 97.15
C VAL A 173 -39.20 -12.94 97.14
N SER A 174 -39.32 -12.29 98.29
CA SER A 174 -39.06 -10.85 98.47
C SER A 174 -37.62 -10.58 98.93
N ASN A 175 -37.27 -9.30 99.09
CA ASN A 175 -35.94 -8.85 99.54
C ASN A 175 -35.35 -9.68 100.70
N GLY A 176 -34.21 -10.33 100.43
CA GLY A 176 -33.47 -11.16 101.39
C GLY A 176 -34.09 -12.53 101.71
N GLY A 177 -35.15 -12.96 101.02
CA GLY A 177 -35.68 -14.32 101.09
C GLY A 177 -35.05 -15.24 100.03
N GLU A 178 -34.96 -16.53 100.32
CA GLU A 178 -34.34 -17.52 99.42
C GLU A 178 -35.22 -18.77 99.19
N GLN A 179 -35.30 -19.21 97.93
CA GLN A 179 -35.94 -20.45 97.52
C GLN A 179 -34.91 -21.40 96.88
N HIS A 180 -34.72 -22.58 97.44
CA HIS A 180 -33.77 -23.60 96.98
C HIS A 180 -34.50 -24.81 96.42
N ILE A 181 -34.19 -25.18 95.18
CA ILE A 181 -34.83 -26.29 94.48
C ILE A 181 -33.76 -27.35 94.16
N SER A 182 -33.86 -28.48 94.84
CA SER A 182 -32.92 -29.60 94.78
C SER A 182 -33.50 -30.79 94.00
N SER A 183 -32.72 -31.86 93.84
CA SER A 183 -33.08 -33.06 93.07
C SER A 183 -34.51 -33.57 93.34
N GLY A 184 -35.32 -33.65 92.28
CA GLY A 184 -36.70 -34.10 92.30
C GLY A 184 -37.71 -33.09 92.87
N GLY A 185 -37.29 -31.86 93.14
CA GLY A 185 -38.16 -30.76 93.55
C GLY A 185 -38.63 -29.89 92.38
N LEU A 186 -39.86 -29.38 92.46
CA LEU A 186 -40.48 -28.50 91.47
C LEU A 186 -40.96 -27.18 92.08
N ALA A 187 -40.52 -26.05 91.53
CA ALA A 187 -41.12 -24.73 91.76
C ALA A 187 -41.84 -24.25 90.51
N ALA A 188 -43.14 -23.92 90.63
CA ALA A 188 -43.96 -23.41 89.54
C ALA A 188 -44.57 -22.04 89.88
N TYR A 189 -44.61 -21.13 88.90
CA TYR A 189 -45.22 -19.80 89.05
C TYR A 189 -44.61 -18.95 90.17
N ALA A 190 -43.33 -19.13 90.47
CA ALA A 190 -42.63 -18.34 91.47
C ALA A 190 -42.43 -16.89 91.00
N THR A 191 -42.56 -15.92 91.91
CA THR A 191 -42.32 -14.50 91.67
C THR A 191 -41.17 -14.01 92.53
N LEU A 192 -40.09 -13.53 91.92
CA LEU A 192 -38.90 -13.03 92.60
C LEU A 192 -38.93 -11.50 92.59
N ASP A 193 -39.18 -10.86 93.74
CA ASP A 193 -39.25 -9.41 93.89
C ASP A 193 -38.20 -8.92 94.91
N ARG A 194 -36.94 -8.82 94.44
CA ARG A 194 -35.71 -8.61 95.24
C ARG A 194 -35.20 -9.84 96.00
N GLY A 195 -35.84 -11.00 95.84
CA GLY A 195 -35.41 -12.28 96.44
C GLY A 195 -34.60 -13.18 95.49
N ASN A 196 -34.01 -14.25 96.03
CA ASN A 196 -33.17 -15.20 95.30
C ASN A 196 -33.85 -16.56 95.11
N GLN A 197 -33.69 -17.15 93.92
CA GLN A 197 -34.04 -18.55 93.66
C GLN A 197 -32.83 -19.33 93.16
N TYR A 198 -32.53 -20.46 93.78
CA TYR A 198 -31.43 -21.35 93.43
C TYR A 198 -31.95 -22.69 92.90
N VAL A 199 -31.66 -23.00 91.64
CA VAL A 199 -32.01 -24.26 90.99
C VAL A 199 -30.77 -25.14 90.88
N TYR A 200 -30.72 -26.22 91.67
CA TYR A 200 -29.59 -27.14 91.76
C TYR A 200 -29.84 -28.43 90.93
N ARG A 201 -28.87 -29.36 90.98
CA ARG A 201 -28.89 -30.63 90.24
C ARG A 201 -30.20 -31.41 90.45
N GLY A 202 -30.90 -31.69 89.35
CA GLY A 202 -32.17 -32.41 89.33
C GLY A 202 -33.39 -31.62 89.82
N GLY A 203 -33.22 -30.34 90.16
CA GLY A 203 -34.30 -29.42 90.51
C GLY A 203 -34.88 -28.72 89.28
N SER A 204 -36.18 -28.40 89.31
CA SER A 204 -36.86 -27.72 88.21
C SER A 204 -37.61 -26.46 88.67
N ALA A 205 -37.39 -25.37 87.94
CA ALA A 205 -38.21 -24.16 88.01
C ALA A 205 -39.03 -24.02 86.72
N THR A 206 -40.30 -23.62 86.83
CA THR A 206 -41.18 -23.38 85.68
C THR A 206 -42.05 -22.14 85.87
N SER A 207 -42.29 -21.39 84.79
CA SER A 207 -43.11 -20.17 84.79
C SER A 207 -42.69 -19.12 85.82
N THR A 208 -41.38 -18.96 86.06
CA THR A 208 -40.85 -18.03 87.08
C THR A 208 -40.83 -16.59 86.55
N THR A 209 -41.38 -15.65 87.29
CA THR A 209 -41.30 -14.21 87.01
C THR A 209 -40.22 -13.55 87.86
N ILE A 210 -39.31 -12.81 87.24
CA ILE A 210 -38.20 -12.12 87.92
C ILE A 210 -38.40 -10.61 87.77
N ASN A 211 -38.74 -9.93 88.87
CA ASN A 211 -38.91 -8.48 88.95
C ASN A 211 -37.60 -7.79 89.37
N SER A 212 -37.64 -6.46 89.45
CA SER A 212 -36.49 -5.61 89.78
C SER A 212 -35.75 -6.05 91.05
N GLY A 213 -34.45 -6.33 90.91
CA GLY A 213 -33.58 -6.82 91.98
C GLY A 213 -33.74 -8.31 92.32
N GLY A 214 -34.73 -9.01 91.76
CA GLY A 214 -34.85 -10.46 91.90
C GLY A 214 -33.80 -11.20 91.07
N THR A 215 -33.29 -12.33 91.58
CA THR A 215 -32.27 -13.11 90.88
C THR A 215 -32.55 -14.62 90.89
N GLN A 216 -32.47 -15.26 89.73
CA GLN A 216 -32.50 -16.72 89.59
C GLN A 216 -31.12 -17.26 89.21
N TYR A 217 -30.60 -18.22 89.98
CA TYR A 217 -29.34 -18.92 89.73
C TYR A 217 -29.60 -20.37 89.32
N ILE A 218 -29.15 -20.75 88.13
CA ILE A 218 -29.30 -22.10 87.58
C ILE A 218 -27.92 -22.77 87.56
N SER A 219 -27.74 -23.74 88.45
CA SER A 219 -26.49 -24.46 88.66
C SER A 219 -26.47 -25.81 87.94
N SER A 220 -25.37 -26.55 88.06
CA SER A 220 -25.14 -27.83 87.36
C SER A 220 -26.28 -28.84 87.52
N GLY A 221 -26.88 -29.24 86.40
CA GLY A 221 -28.01 -30.15 86.30
C GLY A 221 -29.35 -29.58 86.77
N GLY A 222 -29.43 -28.28 87.05
CA GLY A 222 -30.69 -27.57 87.30
C GLY A 222 -31.32 -27.07 86.00
N ARG A 223 -32.66 -26.99 85.95
CA ARG A 223 -33.40 -26.57 84.75
C ARG A 223 -34.50 -25.57 85.06
N ALA A 224 -34.42 -24.37 84.47
CA ALA A 224 -35.51 -23.41 84.43
C ALA A 224 -36.22 -23.44 83.06
N THR A 225 -37.55 -23.30 83.08
CA THR A 225 -38.41 -23.29 81.89
C THR A 225 -39.39 -22.13 81.95
N SER A 226 -39.64 -21.45 80.82
CA SER A 226 -40.62 -20.36 80.74
C SER A 226 -40.34 -19.24 81.76
N THR A 227 -39.10 -18.73 81.80
CA THR A 227 -38.73 -17.66 82.76
C THR A 227 -38.97 -16.28 82.15
N ASP A 228 -39.66 -15.42 82.89
CA ASP A 228 -40.09 -14.09 82.45
C ASP A 228 -39.33 -13.02 83.24
N ILE A 229 -38.25 -12.48 82.66
CA ILE A 229 -37.38 -11.46 83.25
C ILE A 229 -37.93 -10.08 82.90
N LYS A 230 -38.24 -9.28 83.93
CA LYS A 230 -38.73 -7.90 83.82
C LYS A 230 -37.61 -6.89 84.10
N PHE A 231 -37.95 -5.61 84.07
CA PHE A 231 -37.08 -4.46 84.41
C PHE A 231 -36.21 -4.77 85.66
N GLY A 232 -34.90 -4.68 85.52
CA GLY A 232 -33.93 -4.89 86.60
C GLY A 232 -33.85 -6.30 87.21
N GLY A 233 -34.50 -7.31 86.63
CA GLY A 233 -34.42 -8.71 87.06
C GLY A 233 -33.25 -9.45 86.39
N LYS A 234 -32.67 -10.45 87.07
CA LYS A 234 -31.49 -11.19 86.55
C LYS A 234 -31.63 -12.71 86.58
N GLN A 235 -31.14 -13.38 85.55
CA GLN A 235 -30.97 -14.84 85.51
C GLN A 235 -29.51 -15.18 85.21
N HIS A 236 -28.88 -16.00 86.06
CA HIS A 236 -27.53 -16.54 85.86
C HIS A 236 -27.60 -18.03 85.52
N VAL A 237 -27.06 -18.40 84.37
CA VAL A 237 -26.93 -19.78 83.89
C VAL A 237 -25.46 -20.18 83.95
N SER A 238 -25.15 -21.16 84.79
CA SER A 238 -23.78 -21.61 85.11
C SER A 238 -23.55 -23.07 84.74
N ASN A 239 -22.32 -23.55 84.88
CA ASN A 239 -21.85 -24.87 84.42
C ASN A 239 -22.83 -26.03 84.64
N GLY A 240 -23.39 -26.57 83.55
CA GLY A 240 -24.35 -27.67 83.51
C GLY A 240 -25.81 -27.29 83.74
N GLY A 241 -26.12 -26.00 83.93
CA GLY A 241 -27.47 -25.48 84.07
C GLY A 241 -28.14 -25.16 82.73
N GLN A 242 -29.46 -25.34 82.66
CA GLN A 242 -30.27 -25.05 81.47
C GLN A 242 -31.37 -24.03 81.74
N ALA A 243 -31.42 -22.97 80.92
CA ALA A 243 -32.57 -22.08 80.79
C ALA A 243 -33.25 -22.33 79.43
N VAL A 244 -34.57 -22.58 79.42
CA VAL A 244 -35.33 -22.85 78.19
C VAL A 244 -36.55 -21.95 78.13
N ASN A 245 -36.81 -21.31 76.98
CA ASN A 245 -37.89 -20.34 76.79
C ASN A 245 -37.82 -19.21 77.82
N THR A 246 -36.83 -18.32 77.68
CA THR A 246 -36.65 -17.16 78.57
C THR A 246 -37.05 -15.88 77.85
N SER A 247 -37.98 -15.10 78.40
CA SER A 247 -38.44 -13.82 77.85
C SER A 247 -37.87 -12.67 78.68
N ILE A 248 -37.04 -11.82 78.06
CA ILE A 248 -36.34 -10.69 78.71
C ILE A 248 -36.95 -9.37 78.25
N VAL A 249 -37.37 -8.51 79.19
CA VAL A 249 -38.11 -7.27 78.88
C VAL A 249 -37.69 -6.08 79.75
N GLY A 250 -37.40 -4.95 79.10
CA GLY A 250 -37.12 -3.68 79.76
C GLY A 250 -35.64 -3.48 80.11
N ILE A 251 -35.29 -2.23 80.40
CA ILE A 251 -33.93 -1.85 80.81
C ILE A 251 -33.50 -2.62 82.07
N ASP A 252 -32.22 -2.97 82.13
CA ASP A 252 -31.56 -3.78 83.16
C ASP A 252 -32.13 -5.19 83.37
N GLY A 253 -33.03 -5.66 82.50
CA GLY A 253 -33.41 -7.07 82.42
C GLY A 253 -32.29 -7.87 81.75
N GLU A 254 -31.68 -8.81 82.48
CA GLU A 254 -30.44 -9.49 82.06
C GLU A 254 -30.50 -11.02 82.21
N GLN A 255 -30.03 -11.72 81.17
CA GLN A 255 -29.63 -13.14 81.27
C GLN A 255 -28.12 -13.28 81.04
N HIS A 256 -27.41 -13.87 82.00
CA HIS A 256 -25.99 -14.16 81.92
C HIS A 256 -25.76 -15.65 81.71
N VAL A 257 -25.25 -16.03 80.55
CA VAL A 257 -24.87 -17.40 80.20
C VAL A 257 -23.35 -17.51 80.31
N SER A 258 -22.89 -18.29 81.29
CA SER A 258 -21.48 -18.43 81.66
C SER A 258 -20.97 -19.85 81.41
N ASN A 259 -19.70 -20.12 81.76
CA ASN A 259 -18.99 -21.37 81.42
C ASN A 259 -19.81 -22.63 81.73
N GLY A 260 -20.12 -23.42 80.68
CA GLY A 260 -20.89 -24.66 80.72
C GLY A 260 -22.41 -24.49 80.86
N GLY A 261 -22.93 -23.25 80.93
CA GLY A 261 -24.36 -22.97 80.95
C GLY A 261 -24.96 -22.94 79.54
N THR A 262 -26.24 -23.33 79.42
CA THR A 262 -26.97 -23.33 78.15
C THR A 262 -28.29 -22.56 78.25
N ALA A 263 -28.50 -21.61 77.34
CA ALA A 263 -29.78 -20.93 77.13
C ALA A 263 -30.37 -21.32 75.78
N ILE A 264 -31.62 -21.77 75.76
CA ILE A 264 -32.35 -22.24 74.57
C ILE A 264 -33.62 -21.39 74.44
N ASP A 265 -33.94 -20.92 73.22
CA ASP A 265 -35.17 -20.17 72.93
C ASP A 265 -35.32 -18.92 73.84
N THR A 266 -34.27 -18.09 73.88
CA THR A 266 -34.34 -16.81 74.62
C THR A 266 -34.91 -15.72 73.73
N THR A 267 -36.05 -15.14 74.11
CA THR A 267 -36.65 -13.97 73.46
C THR A 267 -36.22 -12.68 74.17
N ILE A 268 -35.39 -11.88 73.52
CA ILE A 268 -34.90 -10.59 74.01
C ILE A 268 -35.74 -9.46 73.42
N LYS A 269 -36.62 -8.84 74.21
CA LYS A 269 -37.48 -7.73 73.79
C LYS A 269 -36.78 -6.38 74.02
N VAL A 270 -37.46 -5.28 73.67
CA VAL A 270 -37.03 -3.88 73.85
C VAL A 270 -36.26 -3.66 75.16
N MET A 271 -35.02 -3.19 75.03
CA MET A 271 -34.06 -2.87 76.10
C MET A 271 -33.56 -4.04 76.99
N GLY A 272 -34.00 -5.28 76.76
CA GLY A 272 -33.45 -6.46 77.45
C GLY A 272 -32.09 -6.87 76.90
N ASN A 273 -31.27 -7.53 77.73
CA ASN A 273 -29.91 -7.97 77.38
C ASN A 273 -29.65 -9.45 77.68
N GLN A 274 -28.97 -10.13 76.76
CA GLN A 274 -28.36 -11.45 77.02
C GLN A 274 -26.85 -11.35 76.86
N HIS A 275 -26.10 -11.81 77.85
CA HIS A 275 -24.64 -11.89 77.84
C HIS A 275 -24.21 -13.35 77.74
N VAL A 276 -23.54 -13.71 76.65
CA VAL A 276 -22.95 -15.03 76.41
C VAL A 276 -21.45 -14.90 76.58
N SER A 277 -20.93 -15.41 77.69
CA SER A 277 -19.54 -15.30 78.12
C SER A 277 -18.77 -16.61 77.89
N THR A 278 -17.49 -16.64 78.26
CA THR A 278 -16.58 -17.79 78.06
C THR A 278 -17.19 -19.12 78.49
N GLY A 279 -17.29 -20.06 77.55
CA GLY A 279 -17.86 -21.40 77.72
C GLY A 279 -19.39 -21.46 77.80
N GLY A 280 -20.09 -20.32 77.69
CA GLY A 280 -21.55 -20.26 77.62
C GLY A 280 -22.09 -20.47 76.20
N SER A 281 -23.25 -21.11 76.10
CA SER A 281 -23.92 -21.38 74.82
C SER A 281 -25.35 -20.85 74.80
N ALA A 282 -25.69 -20.06 73.79
CA ALA A 282 -27.05 -19.63 73.49
C ALA A 282 -27.50 -20.21 72.14
N THR A 283 -28.68 -20.83 72.10
CA THR A 283 -29.26 -21.43 70.89
C THR A 283 -30.66 -20.87 70.65
N GLU A 284 -31.02 -20.63 69.39
CA GLU A 284 -32.37 -20.22 68.97
C GLU A 284 -32.85 -18.90 69.62
N THR A 285 -31.92 -17.98 69.90
CA THR A 285 -32.26 -16.68 70.50
C THR A 285 -33.02 -15.80 69.50
N THR A 286 -34.16 -15.22 69.92
CA THR A 286 -34.92 -14.25 69.14
C THR A 286 -34.72 -12.84 69.70
N ILE A 287 -34.26 -11.88 68.89
CA ILE A 287 -34.08 -10.47 69.29
C ILE A 287 -35.16 -9.61 68.62
N SER A 288 -35.92 -8.88 69.44
CA SER A 288 -37.00 -7.96 69.04
C SER A 288 -36.91 -6.67 69.86
N GLY A 289 -35.82 -5.93 69.65
CA GLY A 289 -35.56 -4.60 70.21
C GLY A 289 -34.52 -4.55 71.35
N GLY A 290 -33.97 -5.70 71.76
CA GLY A 290 -32.91 -5.80 72.78
C GLY A 290 -31.52 -6.00 72.19
N ALA A 291 -30.60 -6.53 73.01
CA ALA A 291 -29.25 -6.88 72.57
C ALA A 291 -28.77 -8.27 73.06
N GLN A 292 -28.03 -8.98 72.19
CA GLN A 292 -27.24 -10.15 72.54
C GLN A 292 -25.76 -9.81 72.45
N HIS A 293 -25.00 -10.04 73.53
CA HIS A 293 -23.56 -9.79 73.61
C HIS A 293 -22.82 -11.13 73.65
N VAL A 294 -22.09 -11.46 72.58
CA VAL A 294 -21.26 -12.66 72.48
C VAL A 294 -19.80 -12.28 72.74
N SER A 295 -19.31 -12.61 73.93
CA SER A 295 -17.96 -12.26 74.42
C SER A 295 -16.98 -13.41 74.18
N SER A 296 -15.70 -13.18 74.52
CA SER A 296 -14.62 -14.16 74.34
C SER A 296 -14.95 -15.56 74.88
N GLY A 297 -14.89 -16.57 74.02
CA GLY A 297 -15.23 -17.97 74.30
C GLY A 297 -16.72 -18.26 74.43
N GLY A 298 -17.61 -17.29 74.18
CA GLY A 298 -19.06 -17.50 74.12
C GLY A 298 -19.53 -17.90 72.72
N SER A 299 -20.58 -18.72 72.64
CA SER A 299 -21.15 -19.20 71.39
C SER A 299 -22.65 -18.90 71.29
N ALA A 300 -23.06 -18.23 70.20
CA ALA A 300 -24.47 -18.04 69.84
C ALA A 300 -24.78 -18.76 68.52
N THR A 301 -25.85 -19.56 68.49
CA THR A 301 -26.26 -20.34 67.31
C THR A 301 -27.74 -20.11 66.98
N SER A 302 -28.04 -19.99 65.69
CA SER A 302 -29.41 -19.82 65.17
C SER A 302 -30.15 -18.59 65.74
N THR A 303 -29.43 -17.50 66.04
CA THR A 303 -30.05 -16.25 66.50
C THR A 303 -30.87 -15.60 65.38
N THR A 304 -32.14 -15.26 65.63
CA THR A 304 -32.99 -14.49 64.71
C THR A 304 -33.19 -13.06 65.23
N ILE A 305 -32.91 -12.05 64.39
CA ILE A 305 -32.97 -10.64 64.76
C ILE A 305 -34.07 -9.95 63.93
N TYR A 306 -35.20 -9.65 64.55
CA TYR A 306 -36.25 -8.81 63.96
C TYR A 306 -35.95 -7.32 64.14
N SER A 307 -35.43 -6.95 65.30
CA SER A 307 -34.95 -5.60 65.58
C SER A 307 -33.97 -5.61 66.75
N GLY A 308 -33.13 -4.58 66.87
CA GLY A 308 -32.05 -4.56 67.86
C GLY A 308 -30.75 -5.17 67.32
N ASN A 309 -29.85 -5.58 68.21
CA ASN A 309 -28.45 -5.85 67.85
C ASN A 309 -27.91 -7.17 68.43
N GLN A 310 -27.19 -7.95 67.62
CA GLN A 310 -26.20 -8.92 68.13
C GLN A 310 -24.80 -8.30 68.02
N ARG A 311 -24.02 -8.32 69.10
CA ARG A 311 -22.63 -7.86 69.14
C ARG A 311 -21.70 -9.04 69.37
N VAL A 312 -20.79 -9.28 68.44
CA VAL A 312 -19.77 -10.33 68.51
C VAL A 312 -18.42 -9.67 68.75
N SER A 313 -17.84 -9.91 69.92
CA SER A 313 -16.56 -9.33 70.36
C SER A 313 -15.40 -10.32 70.20
N SER A 314 -14.17 -9.88 70.48
CA SER A 314 -12.95 -10.69 70.37
C SER A 314 -13.07 -12.08 71.02
N GLY A 315 -12.88 -13.14 70.23
CA GLY A 315 -13.01 -14.55 70.62
C GLY A 315 -14.44 -15.06 70.80
N GLY A 316 -15.47 -14.25 70.51
CA GLY A 316 -16.86 -14.68 70.48
C GLY A 316 -17.26 -15.22 69.10
N SER A 317 -18.16 -16.21 69.07
CA SER A 317 -18.59 -16.89 67.83
C SER A 317 -20.11 -16.86 67.66
N ALA A 318 -20.57 -16.41 66.49
CA ALA A 318 -21.98 -16.45 66.08
C ALA A 318 -22.17 -17.28 64.81
N THR A 319 -23.09 -18.25 64.84
CA THR A 319 -23.32 -19.18 63.72
C THR A 319 -24.79 -19.19 63.31
N SER A 320 -25.06 -19.16 62.00
CA SER A 320 -26.42 -19.22 61.43
C SER A 320 -27.37 -18.12 61.92
N THR A 321 -26.83 -16.90 62.11
CA THR A 321 -27.66 -15.75 62.51
C THR A 321 -28.52 -15.28 61.32
N ARG A 322 -29.83 -15.07 61.52
CA ARG A 322 -30.75 -14.52 60.52
C ARG A 322 -31.17 -13.11 60.92
N ILE A 323 -31.00 -12.13 60.04
CA ILE A 323 -31.25 -10.72 60.31
C ILE A 323 -32.33 -10.20 59.36
N MET A 324 -33.49 -9.88 59.92
CA MET A 324 -34.63 -9.32 59.20
C MET A 324 -34.51 -7.80 59.09
N SER A 325 -35.36 -7.17 58.28
CA SER A 325 -35.54 -5.72 58.23
C SER A 325 -35.72 -5.09 59.62
N GLY A 326 -34.78 -4.20 60.00
CA GLY A 326 -34.71 -3.55 61.32
C GLY A 326 -33.69 -4.17 62.30
N GLY A 327 -33.15 -5.35 62.00
CA GLY A 327 -32.10 -6.01 62.78
C GLY A 327 -30.67 -5.61 62.35
N SER A 328 -29.71 -5.83 63.26
CA SER A 328 -28.28 -5.61 63.02
C SER A 328 -27.38 -6.64 63.72
N GLN A 329 -26.27 -7.02 63.08
CA GLN A 329 -25.17 -7.75 63.70
C GLN A 329 -23.87 -6.94 63.56
N LEU A 330 -23.17 -6.72 64.67
CA LEU A 330 -21.89 -6.00 64.72
C LEU A 330 -20.78 -6.97 65.11
N ILE A 331 -19.78 -7.12 64.26
CA ILE A 331 -18.66 -8.04 64.41
C ILE A 331 -17.39 -7.21 64.58
N TYR A 332 -16.88 -7.16 65.80
CA TYR A 332 -15.71 -6.38 66.19
C TYR A 332 -14.41 -7.17 66.04
N ASN A 333 -13.27 -6.51 66.29
CA ASN A 333 -11.94 -7.09 66.20
C ASN A 333 -11.82 -8.46 66.91
N GLY A 334 -11.46 -9.49 66.15
CA GLY A 334 -11.32 -10.87 66.60
C GLY A 334 -12.63 -11.62 66.89
N GLY A 335 -13.79 -11.05 66.59
CA GLY A 335 -15.07 -11.75 66.61
C GLY A 335 -15.35 -12.47 65.29
N GLU A 336 -16.06 -13.59 65.35
CA GLU A 336 -16.35 -14.43 64.19
C GLU A 336 -17.85 -14.64 63.98
N ALA A 337 -18.32 -14.43 62.74
CA ALA A 337 -19.65 -14.81 62.31
C ALA A 337 -19.61 -15.79 61.13
N THR A 338 -20.42 -16.85 61.17
CA THR A 338 -20.51 -17.83 60.08
C THR A 338 -21.96 -18.05 59.65
N SER A 339 -22.17 -18.22 58.34
CA SER A 339 -23.48 -18.53 57.74
C SER A 339 -24.60 -17.53 58.09
N THR A 340 -24.27 -16.24 58.19
CA THR A 340 -25.28 -15.21 58.48
C THR A 340 -26.17 -14.95 57.26
N ILE A 341 -27.47 -14.78 57.45
CA ILE A 341 -28.46 -14.49 56.39
C ILE A 341 -29.06 -13.10 56.62
N LEU A 342 -29.02 -12.22 55.61
CA LEU A 342 -29.55 -10.85 55.66
C LEU A 342 -30.80 -10.71 54.78
N ASP A 343 -31.98 -10.67 55.41
CA ASP A 343 -33.29 -10.46 54.78
C ASP A 343 -33.82 -9.05 55.09
N GLY A 344 -33.17 -8.02 54.56
CA GLY A 344 -33.45 -6.61 54.88
C GLY A 344 -32.67 -6.04 56.07
N GLY A 345 -31.93 -6.89 56.79
CA GLY A 345 -31.10 -6.51 57.94
C GLY A 345 -29.67 -6.09 57.58
N ASN A 346 -28.94 -5.57 58.56
CA ASN A 346 -27.57 -5.09 58.39
C ASN A 346 -26.53 -5.98 59.09
N GLN A 347 -25.35 -6.15 58.48
CA GLN A 347 -24.17 -6.72 59.12
C GLN A 347 -22.99 -5.75 59.00
N PHE A 348 -22.37 -5.39 60.12
CA PHE A 348 -21.20 -4.52 60.19
C PHE A 348 -19.98 -5.33 60.61
N VAL A 349 -19.03 -5.51 59.68
CA VAL A 349 -17.77 -6.22 59.88
C VAL A 349 -16.66 -5.18 60.07
N SER A 350 -16.24 -4.96 61.32
CA SER A 350 -15.27 -3.91 61.69
C SER A 350 -14.13 -4.52 62.49
N GLY A 351 -13.12 -5.04 61.79
CA GLY A 351 -11.94 -5.71 62.33
C GLY A 351 -12.10 -7.20 62.65
N GLY A 352 -13.31 -7.74 62.61
CA GLY A 352 -13.58 -9.17 62.75
C GLY A 352 -13.78 -9.89 61.41
N THR A 353 -14.22 -11.15 61.48
CA THR A 353 -14.35 -12.03 60.29
C THR A 353 -15.81 -12.47 60.09
N ALA A 354 -16.31 -12.38 58.86
CA ALA A 354 -17.60 -12.98 58.47
C ALA A 354 -17.43 -13.96 57.31
N THR A 355 -17.87 -15.20 57.48
CA THR A 355 -17.73 -16.28 56.48
C THR A 355 -19.09 -16.79 56.02
N SER A 356 -19.26 -16.99 54.71
CA SER A 356 -20.48 -17.52 54.08
C SER A 356 -21.74 -16.69 54.37
N THR A 357 -21.62 -15.36 54.40
CA THR A 357 -22.79 -14.47 54.57
C THR A 357 -23.66 -14.50 53.30
N THR A 358 -24.97 -14.70 53.43
CA THR A 358 -25.94 -14.60 52.34
C THR A 358 -26.73 -13.29 52.45
N ILE A 359 -26.76 -12.49 51.39
CA ILE A 359 -27.41 -11.19 51.35
C ILE A 359 -28.58 -11.22 50.37
N ASN A 360 -29.81 -11.19 50.89
CA ASN A 360 -31.04 -11.16 50.11
C ASN A 360 -31.56 -9.71 49.97
N SER A 361 -32.77 -9.55 49.43
CA SER A 361 -33.38 -8.25 49.13
C SER A 361 -33.32 -7.29 50.33
N ALA A 362 -32.83 -6.07 50.07
CA ALA A 362 -32.58 -5.00 51.04
C ALA A 362 -31.61 -5.35 52.19
N GLY A 363 -30.99 -6.53 52.21
CA GLY A 363 -29.91 -6.85 53.15
C GLY A 363 -28.63 -6.09 52.79
N VAL A 364 -27.87 -5.65 53.80
CA VAL A 364 -26.63 -4.88 53.59
C VAL A 364 -25.50 -5.39 54.48
N GLN A 365 -24.34 -5.70 53.88
CA GLN A 365 -23.09 -5.98 54.59
C GLN A 365 -22.12 -4.80 54.41
N HIS A 366 -21.66 -4.20 55.49
CA HIS A 366 -20.60 -3.18 55.49
C HIS A 366 -19.29 -3.77 56.02
N VAL A 367 -18.21 -3.63 55.26
CA VAL A 367 -16.87 -4.13 55.60
C VAL A 367 -15.90 -2.96 55.74
N THR A 368 -15.36 -2.75 56.93
CA THR A 368 -14.57 -1.56 57.32
C THR A 368 -13.43 -1.92 58.27
N ASN A 369 -12.45 -1.03 58.47
CA ASN A 369 -11.52 -1.07 59.61
C ASN A 369 -10.83 -2.45 59.83
N SER A 370 -10.17 -3.00 58.81
CA SER A 370 -9.56 -4.33 58.82
C SER A 370 -10.54 -5.50 58.98
N GLY A 371 -11.84 -5.28 58.76
CA GLY A 371 -12.85 -6.32 58.68
C GLY A 371 -12.65 -7.19 57.44
N PHE A 372 -12.81 -8.50 57.60
CA PHE A 372 -12.57 -9.48 56.55
C PHE A 372 -13.81 -10.31 56.26
N THR A 373 -14.13 -10.51 54.99
CA THR A 373 -15.27 -11.33 54.55
C THR A 373 -14.86 -12.38 53.53
N ILE A 374 -15.37 -13.60 53.71
CA ILE A 374 -15.02 -14.77 52.90
C ILE A 374 -16.32 -15.40 52.38
N SER A 375 -16.40 -15.65 51.07
CA SER A 375 -17.51 -16.37 50.43
C SER A 375 -18.89 -15.75 50.64
N THR A 376 -18.98 -14.41 50.68
CA THR A 376 -20.28 -13.71 50.69
C THR A 376 -21.05 -14.02 49.40
N THR A 377 -22.33 -14.38 49.51
CA THR A 377 -23.25 -14.56 48.38
C THR A 377 -24.29 -13.45 48.38
N ILE A 378 -24.33 -12.64 47.33
CA ILE A 378 -25.24 -11.50 47.18
C ILE A 378 -26.32 -11.87 46.16
N ASN A 379 -27.55 -12.10 46.64
CA ASN A 379 -28.68 -12.44 45.78
C ASN A 379 -29.35 -11.19 45.19
N SER A 380 -29.79 -10.28 46.05
CA SER A 380 -30.46 -9.02 45.65
C SER A 380 -30.31 -7.89 46.66
N GLY A 381 -29.27 -7.95 47.49
CA GLY A 381 -28.87 -6.89 48.41
C GLY A 381 -27.51 -6.29 48.06
N THR A 382 -26.84 -5.70 49.06
CA THR A 382 -25.63 -4.91 48.84
C THR A 382 -24.48 -5.31 49.76
N GLN A 383 -23.27 -5.39 49.23
CA GLN A 383 -22.03 -5.42 50.02
C GLN A 383 -21.23 -4.13 49.76
N GLY A 384 -20.98 -3.35 50.81
CA GLY A 384 -20.10 -2.18 50.77
C GLY A 384 -18.74 -2.50 51.40
N ILE A 385 -17.67 -2.35 50.63
CA ILE A 385 -16.29 -2.54 51.06
C ILE A 385 -15.64 -1.15 51.09
N TYR A 386 -15.24 -0.69 52.27
CA TYR A 386 -14.71 0.65 52.50
C TYR A 386 -13.27 0.59 53.02
N SER A 387 -12.71 1.74 53.40
CA SER A 387 -11.33 1.86 53.89
C SER A 387 -10.94 0.79 54.90
N GLY A 388 -9.88 0.04 54.56
CA GLY A 388 -9.34 -1.08 55.34
C GLY A 388 -10.17 -2.37 55.29
N GLY A 389 -11.34 -2.37 54.68
CA GLY A 389 -12.18 -3.56 54.50
C GLY A 389 -11.71 -4.45 53.36
N GLN A 390 -11.82 -5.77 53.55
CA GLN A 390 -11.41 -6.76 52.56
C GLN A 390 -12.50 -7.82 52.35
N ALA A 391 -12.79 -8.15 51.09
CA ALA A 391 -13.69 -9.24 50.71
C ALA A 391 -13.03 -10.19 49.71
N THR A 392 -13.13 -11.50 49.97
CA THR A 392 -12.63 -12.54 49.07
C THR A 392 -13.71 -13.54 48.70
N SER A 393 -13.67 -14.04 47.46
CA SER A 393 -14.59 -15.08 46.95
C SER A 393 -16.07 -14.68 46.97
N THR A 394 -16.38 -13.39 46.79
CA THR A 394 -17.78 -12.93 46.79
C THR A 394 -18.48 -13.37 45.50
N THR A 395 -19.68 -13.94 45.60
CA THR A 395 -20.53 -14.28 44.45
C THR A 395 -21.70 -13.30 44.37
N ILE A 396 -21.90 -12.67 43.22
CA ILE A 396 -22.96 -11.69 42.98
C ILE A 396 -23.94 -12.25 41.95
N ASN A 397 -25.20 -12.45 42.35
CA ASN A 397 -26.28 -12.96 41.51
C ASN A 397 -27.20 -11.83 41.02
N SER A 398 -28.22 -12.19 40.24
CA SER A 398 -29.17 -11.25 39.60
C SER A 398 -29.83 -10.27 40.57
N GLY A 399 -29.42 -9.01 40.51
CA GLY A 399 -29.91 -7.91 41.36
C GLY A 399 -29.05 -7.61 42.59
N GLY A 400 -27.98 -8.38 42.83
CA GLY A 400 -26.98 -8.09 43.85
C GLY A 400 -25.96 -7.04 43.40
N ALA A 401 -25.45 -6.26 44.34
CA ALA A 401 -24.41 -5.25 44.08
C ALA A 401 -23.26 -5.30 45.11
N GLN A 402 -22.02 -5.20 44.64
CA GLN A 402 -20.83 -4.95 45.47
C GLN A 402 -20.24 -3.57 45.14
N HIS A 403 -19.98 -2.75 46.15
CA HIS A 403 -19.38 -1.42 46.02
C HIS A 403 -18.01 -1.40 46.68
N VAL A 404 -16.95 -1.24 45.90
CA VAL A 404 -15.56 -1.16 46.36
C VAL A 404 -15.16 0.31 46.41
N SER A 405 -15.19 0.89 47.62
CA SER A 405 -14.90 2.30 47.87
C SER A 405 -13.41 2.54 48.16
N SER A 406 -13.01 3.80 48.31
CA SER A 406 -11.65 4.21 48.63
C SER A 406 -11.03 3.42 49.80
N GLY A 407 -9.88 2.80 49.55
CA GLY A 407 -9.15 1.96 50.51
C GLY A 407 -9.77 0.58 50.77
N GLY A 408 -10.81 0.19 50.04
CA GLY A 408 -11.41 -1.14 50.06
C GLY A 408 -10.82 -2.08 49.00
N LEU A 409 -10.73 -3.37 49.32
CA LEU A 409 -10.20 -4.41 48.43
C LEU A 409 -11.22 -5.55 48.24
N ALA A 410 -11.57 -5.82 46.99
CA ALA A 410 -12.32 -7.01 46.58
C ALA A 410 -11.42 -7.95 45.76
N SER A 411 -11.40 -9.24 46.11
CA SER A 411 -10.60 -10.27 45.42
C SER A 411 -11.45 -11.49 45.06
N ASN A 412 -11.17 -12.12 43.91
CA ASN A 412 -11.85 -13.34 43.46
C ASN A 412 -13.38 -13.22 43.43
N THR A 413 -13.89 -12.05 43.02
CA THR A 413 -15.34 -11.83 42.95
C THR A 413 -15.90 -12.45 41.67
N THR A 414 -16.95 -13.27 41.79
CA THR A 414 -17.69 -13.84 40.65
C THR A 414 -18.99 -13.07 40.45
N ILE A 415 -19.20 -12.50 39.27
CA ILE A 415 -20.39 -11.71 38.92
C ILE A 415 -21.22 -12.48 37.90
N ASN A 416 -22.28 -13.13 38.38
CA ASN A 416 -23.23 -13.86 37.55
C ASN A 416 -24.20 -12.90 36.82
N THR A 417 -25.01 -13.45 35.93
CA THR A 417 -25.97 -12.73 35.09
C THR A 417 -26.81 -11.71 35.88
N ARG A 418 -26.75 -10.44 35.49
CA ARG A 418 -27.42 -9.27 36.15
C ARG A 418 -26.96 -8.97 37.59
N GLY A 419 -25.82 -9.50 38.04
CA GLY A 419 -25.09 -9.00 39.20
C GLY A 419 -24.15 -7.84 38.81
N TYR A 420 -23.79 -7.00 39.77
CA TYR A 420 -22.96 -5.81 39.52
C TYR A 420 -21.84 -5.59 40.55
N GLN A 421 -20.66 -5.18 40.09
CA GLN A 421 -19.58 -4.64 40.92
C GLN A 421 -19.24 -3.21 40.47
N TYR A 422 -19.18 -2.28 41.42
CA TYR A 422 -18.77 -0.89 41.19
C TYR A 422 -17.47 -0.62 41.94
N VAL A 423 -16.43 -0.19 41.23
CA VAL A 423 -15.11 0.16 41.79
C VAL A 423 -14.94 1.68 41.69
N TYR A 424 -14.95 2.35 42.84
CA TYR A 424 -14.87 3.80 42.98
C TYR A 424 -13.42 4.28 43.17
N ASP A 425 -13.22 5.60 43.23
CA ASP A 425 -11.94 6.25 43.49
C ASP A 425 -11.18 5.64 44.69
N GLY A 426 -9.95 5.18 44.45
CA GLY A 426 -9.10 4.52 45.43
C GLY A 426 -9.55 3.11 45.86
N GLY A 427 -10.59 2.56 45.24
CA GLY A 427 -11.02 1.17 45.40
C GLY A 427 -10.25 0.23 44.47
N SER A 428 -10.09 -1.03 44.89
CA SER A 428 -9.37 -2.03 44.09
C SER A 428 -10.12 -3.37 43.99
N ALA A 429 -10.30 -3.84 42.76
CA ALA A 429 -10.82 -5.17 42.43
C ALA A 429 -9.71 -6.02 41.79
N ASN A 430 -9.48 -7.23 42.30
CA ASN A 430 -8.51 -8.17 41.77
C ASN A 430 -9.18 -9.51 41.38
N SER A 431 -8.77 -10.08 40.25
CA SER A 431 -9.20 -11.41 39.79
C SER A 431 -10.72 -11.59 39.78
N THR A 432 -11.44 -10.60 39.26
CA THR A 432 -12.91 -10.65 39.13
C THR A 432 -13.32 -11.45 37.89
N THR A 433 -14.21 -12.43 38.04
CA THR A 433 -14.75 -13.25 36.96
C THR A 433 -16.17 -12.80 36.64
N ILE A 434 -16.48 -12.53 35.37
CA ILE A 434 -17.76 -11.95 34.93
C ILE A 434 -18.50 -12.94 34.02
N GLU A 435 -19.53 -13.58 34.58
CA GLU A 435 -20.35 -14.66 34.00
C GLU A 435 -21.74 -14.10 33.59
N GLY A 436 -21.76 -13.15 32.65
CA GLY A 436 -23.00 -12.44 32.25
C GLY A 436 -23.37 -11.22 33.11
N GLY A 437 -22.55 -10.88 34.12
CA GLY A 437 -22.70 -9.70 34.97
C GLY A 437 -22.02 -8.44 34.44
N GLY A 438 -22.00 -7.38 35.25
CA GLY A 438 -21.31 -6.12 34.93
C GLY A 438 -20.28 -5.69 35.99
N GLN A 439 -19.08 -5.30 35.56
CA GLN A 439 -18.08 -4.60 36.37
C GLN A 439 -17.89 -3.17 35.85
N TYR A 440 -18.06 -2.17 36.71
CA TYR A 440 -17.88 -0.75 36.40
C TYR A 440 -16.66 -0.21 37.15
N ILE A 441 -15.64 0.21 36.42
CA ILE A 441 -14.43 0.86 36.95
C ILE A 441 -14.60 2.36 36.72
N LEU A 442 -14.95 3.06 37.80
CA LEU A 442 -15.23 4.49 37.81
C LEU A 442 -13.92 5.29 37.91
N SER A 443 -14.01 6.62 37.84
CA SER A 443 -12.87 7.53 38.02
C SER A 443 -12.07 7.20 39.28
N GLY A 444 -10.76 6.93 39.12
CA GLY A 444 -9.83 6.58 40.21
C GLY A 444 -9.93 5.13 40.69
N GLY A 445 -10.89 4.34 40.18
CA GLY A 445 -11.02 2.92 40.48
C GLY A 445 -10.01 2.07 39.73
N THR A 446 -9.61 0.94 40.32
CA THR A 446 -8.65 0.00 39.73
C THR A 446 -9.19 -1.42 39.64
N ALA A 447 -9.14 -2.02 38.46
CA ALA A 447 -9.38 -3.45 38.25
C ALA A 447 -8.11 -4.14 37.72
N THR A 448 -7.80 -5.30 38.27
CA THR A 448 -6.65 -6.12 37.87
C THR A 448 -7.08 -7.56 37.62
N THR A 449 -6.49 -8.20 36.60
CA THR A 449 -6.66 -9.63 36.27
C THR A 449 -8.12 -10.09 36.11
N ALA A 450 -9.00 -9.19 35.64
CA ALA A 450 -10.40 -9.53 35.39
C ALA A 450 -10.55 -10.54 34.24
N THR A 451 -11.51 -11.46 34.35
CA THR A 451 -11.87 -12.42 33.30
C THR A 451 -13.32 -12.19 32.89
N ILE A 452 -13.56 -11.96 31.60
CA ILE A 452 -14.87 -11.70 31.02
C ILE A 452 -15.26 -12.91 30.16
N ASN A 453 -16.30 -13.63 30.59
CA ASN A 453 -16.87 -14.77 29.87
C ASN A 453 -18.12 -14.33 29.08
N SER A 454 -18.81 -15.29 28.44
CA SER A 454 -19.95 -15.02 27.56
C SER A 454 -21.04 -14.18 28.22
N GLY A 455 -21.42 -13.07 27.57
CA GLY A 455 -22.36 -12.07 28.07
C GLY A 455 -21.82 -11.17 29.19
N GLY A 456 -20.59 -11.38 29.66
CA GLY A 456 -19.95 -10.55 30.68
C GLY A 456 -19.56 -9.18 30.14
N TYR A 457 -19.66 -8.16 30.98
CA TYR A 457 -19.40 -6.77 30.62
C TYR A 457 -18.46 -6.09 31.61
N GLN A 458 -17.36 -5.49 31.11
CA GLN A 458 -16.49 -4.60 31.87
C GLN A 458 -16.52 -3.19 31.26
N HIS A 459 -16.89 -2.19 32.05
CA HIS A 459 -16.88 -0.78 31.67
C HIS A 459 -15.72 -0.07 32.38
N VAL A 460 -14.75 0.43 31.62
CA VAL A 460 -13.72 1.35 32.10
C VAL A 460 -14.18 2.77 31.76
N GLU A 461 -14.62 3.51 32.76
CA GLU A 461 -15.08 4.90 32.62
C GLU A 461 -13.89 5.89 32.63
N SER A 462 -14.18 7.18 32.42
CA SER A 462 -13.17 8.25 32.47
C SER A 462 -12.43 8.25 33.81
N GLY A 463 -11.10 8.17 33.77
CA GLY A 463 -10.24 8.08 34.95
C GLY A 463 -10.17 6.69 35.60
N GLY A 464 -10.91 5.69 35.09
CA GLY A 464 -10.80 4.30 35.53
C GLY A 464 -9.65 3.57 34.85
N SER A 465 -9.10 2.55 35.53
CA SER A 465 -7.99 1.74 35.02
C SER A 465 -8.25 0.23 35.15
N ALA A 466 -8.12 -0.50 34.04
CA ALA A 466 -8.19 -1.96 33.99
C ALA A 466 -6.90 -2.56 33.42
N THR A 467 -6.25 -3.46 34.16
CA THR A 467 -4.96 -4.08 33.77
C THR A 467 -5.04 -5.60 33.70
N SER A 468 -4.48 -6.18 32.64
CA SER A 468 -4.42 -7.63 32.39
C SER A 468 -5.80 -8.31 32.33
N THR A 469 -6.78 -7.63 31.76
CA THR A 469 -8.12 -8.19 31.51
C THR A 469 -8.05 -9.29 30.44
N THR A 470 -8.69 -10.43 30.67
CA THR A 470 -8.89 -11.49 29.66
C THR A 470 -10.36 -11.52 29.23
N ILE A 471 -10.60 -11.57 27.92
CA ILE A 471 -11.92 -11.56 27.31
C ILE A 471 -12.07 -12.84 26.47
N TYR A 472 -13.12 -13.62 26.73
CA TYR A 472 -13.51 -14.78 25.93
C TYR A 472 -14.69 -14.47 25.01
N ALA A 473 -15.15 -15.46 24.23
CA ALA A 473 -16.27 -15.33 23.31
C ALA A 473 -17.53 -14.72 23.98
N ASP A 474 -18.17 -13.79 23.28
CA ASP A 474 -19.31 -12.95 23.74
C ASP A 474 -19.04 -12.09 25.00
N GLY A 475 -17.79 -12.00 25.47
CA GLY A 475 -17.39 -11.05 26.51
C GLY A 475 -17.06 -9.67 25.91
N LEU A 476 -17.43 -8.59 26.60
CA LEU A 476 -17.19 -7.22 26.15
C LEU A 476 -16.45 -6.37 27.19
N GLN A 477 -15.38 -5.70 26.76
CA GLN A 477 -14.78 -4.58 27.49
C GLN A 477 -15.04 -3.26 26.73
N LEU A 478 -15.71 -2.30 27.39
CA LEU A 478 -15.86 -0.93 26.90
C LEU A 478 -14.88 0.00 27.60
N VAL A 479 -13.96 0.59 26.85
CA VAL A 479 -13.00 1.60 27.32
C VAL A 479 -13.48 2.98 26.86
N SER A 480 -14.08 3.73 27.79
CA SER A 480 -14.62 5.07 27.52
C SER A 480 -13.52 6.13 27.37
N SER A 481 -13.83 7.26 26.75
CA SER A 481 -12.92 8.43 26.73
C SER A 481 -12.40 8.76 28.15
N GLY A 482 -11.09 8.92 28.28
CA GLY A 482 -10.40 9.10 29.56
C GLY A 482 -10.17 7.83 30.39
N GLY A 483 -10.76 6.70 30.03
CA GLY A 483 -10.50 5.39 30.62
C GLY A 483 -9.29 4.70 29.98
N ILE A 484 -8.60 3.85 30.76
CA ILE A 484 -7.36 3.19 30.34
C ILE A 484 -7.46 1.67 30.53
N ALA A 485 -7.21 0.92 29.45
CA ALA A 485 -7.03 -0.53 29.48
C ALA A 485 -5.58 -0.90 29.12
N ILE A 486 -4.94 -1.73 29.94
CA ILE A 486 -3.55 -2.17 29.77
C ILE A 486 -3.53 -3.71 29.68
N THR A 487 -2.69 -4.25 28.80
CA THR A 487 -2.40 -5.70 28.66
C THR A 487 -3.64 -6.59 28.50
N THR A 488 -4.68 -6.09 27.81
CA THR A 488 -5.90 -6.87 27.56
C THR A 488 -5.63 -8.01 26.57
N THR A 489 -6.14 -9.21 26.85
CA THR A 489 -6.07 -10.36 25.95
C THR A 489 -7.47 -10.80 25.53
N ILE A 490 -7.69 -10.97 24.22
CA ILE A 490 -8.99 -11.29 23.63
C ILE A 490 -8.91 -12.66 22.93
N TYR A 491 -9.86 -13.56 23.22
CA TYR A 491 -9.97 -14.91 22.67
C TYR A 491 -11.36 -15.18 22.07
N GLY A 492 -11.40 -15.85 20.92
CA GLY A 492 -12.67 -16.17 20.24
C GLY A 492 -13.42 -14.90 19.88
N GLU A 493 -14.75 -14.94 19.78
CA GLU A 493 -15.60 -13.78 19.45
C GLU A 493 -15.77 -12.80 20.63
N GLY A 494 -14.71 -12.59 21.42
CA GLY A 494 -14.64 -11.55 22.44
C GLY A 494 -14.33 -10.18 21.84
N GLU A 495 -14.82 -9.11 22.48
CA GLU A 495 -14.71 -7.75 21.95
C GLU A 495 -14.13 -6.74 22.94
N GLN A 496 -13.31 -5.82 22.43
CA GLN A 496 -12.90 -4.59 23.12
C GLN A 496 -13.30 -3.37 22.29
N HIS A 497 -14.10 -2.47 22.86
CA HIS A 497 -14.51 -1.20 22.22
C HIS A 497 -13.75 -0.04 22.87
N VAL A 498 -13.03 0.75 22.09
CA VAL A 498 -12.07 1.75 22.58
C VAL A 498 -12.42 3.14 22.07
N THR A 499 -12.87 4.00 22.98
CA THR A 499 -12.94 5.47 22.81
C THR A 499 -11.95 6.22 23.73
N GLY A 500 -11.41 5.53 24.75
CA GLY A 500 -10.25 5.97 25.53
C GLY A 500 -8.94 5.38 25.01
N THR A 501 -8.11 4.86 25.92
CA THR A 501 -6.77 4.36 25.60
C THR A 501 -6.64 2.86 25.89
N ALA A 502 -6.24 2.08 24.90
CA ALA A 502 -5.90 0.66 25.04
C ALA A 502 -4.42 0.42 24.69
N ILE A 503 -3.66 -0.19 25.62
CA ILE A 503 -2.20 -0.40 25.49
C ILE A 503 -1.89 -1.89 25.55
N SER A 504 -1.07 -2.38 24.62
CA SER A 504 -0.58 -3.77 24.56
C SER A 504 -1.69 -4.82 24.53
N THR A 505 -2.75 -4.56 23.73
CA THR A 505 -3.85 -5.52 23.56
C THR A 505 -3.44 -6.66 22.64
N THR A 506 -3.66 -7.91 23.04
CA THR A 506 -3.37 -9.11 22.21
C THR A 506 -4.67 -9.81 21.80
N ILE A 507 -4.85 -10.05 20.50
CA ILE A 507 -6.13 -10.50 19.92
C ILE A 507 -5.95 -11.84 19.20
N ARG A 508 -6.68 -12.87 19.62
CA ARG A 508 -6.70 -14.25 19.07
C ARG A 508 -8.12 -14.62 18.62
N ASN A 509 -8.41 -14.51 17.33
CA ASN A 509 -9.76 -14.61 16.72
C ASN A 509 -10.82 -13.59 17.20
N GLY A 510 -10.48 -12.64 18.08
CA GLY A 510 -11.41 -11.61 18.56
C GLY A 510 -11.34 -10.27 17.82
N LEU A 511 -12.03 -9.27 18.38
CA LEU A 511 -12.15 -7.93 17.80
C LEU A 511 -11.73 -6.83 18.78
N GLN A 512 -10.90 -5.90 18.33
CA GLN A 512 -10.77 -4.57 18.91
C GLN A 512 -11.35 -3.52 17.94
N SER A 513 -12.36 -2.78 18.39
CA SER A 513 -12.95 -1.68 17.65
C SER A 513 -12.49 -0.35 18.27
N VAL A 514 -11.59 0.35 17.59
CA VAL A 514 -11.12 1.68 17.98
C VAL A 514 -12.00 2.72 17.30
N SER A 515 -12.70 3.50 18.10
CA SER A 515 -13.67 4.53 17.69
C SER A 515 -13.03 5.92 17.70
N SER A 516 -13.73 6.92 17.16
CA SER A 516 -13.23 8.31 17.10
C SER A 516 -12.75 8.82 18.45
N GLY A 517 -11.55 9.43 18.49
CA GLY A 517 -10.87 9.86 19.72
C GLY A 517 -10.11 8.75 20.46
N GLY A 518 -10.37 7.48 20.16
CA GLY A 518 -9.70 6.34 20.77
C GLY A 518 -8.28 6.13 20.27
N LEU A 519 -7.40 5.66 21.17
CA LEU A 519 -6.02 5.30 20.91
C LEU A 519 -5.78 3.82 21.25
N ALA A 520 -5.34 3.04 20.27
CA ALA A 520 -4.81 1.69 20.49
C ALA A 520 -3.29 1.68 20.21
N SER A 521 -2.47 1.34 21.19
CA SER A 521 -1.01 1.27 21.02
C SER A 521 -0.48 -0.14 21.27
N SER A 522 0.54 -0.55 20.50
CA SER A 522 1.24 -1.83 20.66
C SER A 522 0.30 -3.05 20.57
N THR A 523 -0.73 -2.97 19.72
CA THR A 523 -1.72 -4.06 19.57
C THR A 523 -1.13 -5.23 18.76
N ILE A 524 -1.31 -6.46 19.24
CA ILE A 524 -0.81 -7.67 18.60
C ILE A 524 -1.98 -8.47 18.05
N LEU A 525 -2.02 -8.67 16.73
CA LEU A 525 -3.03 -9.46 16.04
C LEU A 525 -2.43 -10.82 15.67
N VAL A 526 -3.01 -11.90 16.18
CA VAL A 526 -2.57 -13.28 15.93
C VAL A 526 -3.77 -14.16 15.60
N ASN A 527 -3.57 -15.18 14.77
CA ASN A 527 -4.57 -16.22 14.48
C ASN A 527 -5.99 -15.64 14.25
N GLY A 528 -6.22 -14.96 13.14
CA GLY A 528 -7.52 -14.37 12.79
C GLY A 528 -7.95 -13.14 13.61
N GLY A 529 -7.17 -12.71 14.61
CA GLY A 529 -7.49 -11.52 15.41
C GLY A 529 -7.63 -10.25 14.56
N ARG A 530 -8.65 -9.44 14.85
CA ARG A 530 -9.04 -8.28 14.06
C ARG A 530 -8.96 -6.98 14.86
N GLN A 531 -8.41 -5.93 14.25
CA GLN A 531 -8.53 -4.55 14.72
C GLN A 531 -9.25 -3.70 13.66
N VAL A 532 -10.19 -2.87 14.09
CA VAL A 532 -10.85 -1.87 13.25
C VAL A 532 -10.52 -0.48 13.81
N VAL A 533 -9.87 0.35 13.02
CA VAL A 533 -9.50 1.73 13.36
C VAL A 533 -10.44 2.65 12.60
N SER A 534 -11.45 3.17 13.30
CA SER A 534 -12.50 4.02 12.71
C SER A 534 -11.98 5.41 12.34
N SER A 535 -12.77 6.18 11.57
CA SER A 535 -12.43 7.59 11.32
C SER A 535 -12.31 8.36 12.65
N GLY A 536 -11.29 9.22 12.75
CA GLY A 536 -10.92 9.93 13.99
C GLY A 536 -10.22 9.08 15.06
N ALA A 537 -10.02 7.77 14.84
CA ALA A 537 -9.26 6.90 15.74
C ALA A 537 -7.78 6.81 15.33
N THR A 538 -6.91 6.46 16.28
CA THR A 538 -5.48 6.21 16.02
C THR A 538 -5.05 4.84 16.53
N ALA A 539 -4.31 4.10 15.71
CA ALA A 539 -3.55 2.92 16.11
C ALA A 539 -2.04 3.14 15.89
N THR A 540 -1.22 2.81 16.88
CA THR A 540 0.25 2.85 16.76
C THR A 540 0.86 1.47 17.04
N ASP A 541 1.99 1.19 16.39
CA ASP A 541 2.88 0.06 16.72
C ASP A 541 2.17 -1.30 16.67
N THR A 542 1.19 -1.42 15.77
CA THR A 542 0.38 -2.64 15.63
C THR A 542 1.18 -3.72 14.90
N ASN A 543 1.21 -4.93 15.45
CA ASN A 543 1.98 -6.05 14.93
C ASN A 543 1.01 -7.17 14.48
N ILE A 544 0.99 -7.45 13.17
CA ILE A 544 0.01 -8.33 12.52
C ILE A 544 0.67 -9.65 12.11
N ASN A 545 0.38 -10.73 12.85
CA ASN A 545 0.94 -12.07 12.70
C ASN A 545 -0.17 -13.08 12.39
N GLY A 546 -0.70 -13.08 11.16
CA GLY A 546 -1.85 -13.92 10.80
C GLY A 546 -3.22 -13.34 11.19
N GLY A 547 -3.32 -12.02 11.36
CA GLY A 547 -4.56 -11.29 11.67
C GLY A 547 -4.87 -10.16 10.67
N HIS A 548 -5.86 -9.33 10.98
CA HIS A 548 -6.30 -8.26 10.06
C HIS A 548 -6.50 -6.89 10.76
N GLN A 549 -5.87 -5.85 10.22
CA GLN A 549 -6.16 -4.45 10.61
C GLN A 549 -6.94 -3.76 9.49
N GLY A 550 -8.10 -3.17 9.80
CA GLY A 550 -8.87 -2.32 8.89
C GLY A 550 -8.82 -0.85 9.32
N VAL A 551 -8.34 0.03 8.45
CA VAL A 551 -8.01 1.43 8.77
C VAL A 551 -8.89 2.40 7.97
N ASN A 552 -9.79 3.09 8.68
CA ASN A 552 -10.53 4.28 8.22
C ASN A 552 -10.07 5.56 8.94
N GLY A 553 -9.30 5.41 10.04
CA GLY A 553 -8.61 6.48 10.76
C GLY A 553 -7.11 6.51 10.44
N LYS A 554 -6.28 6.64 11.46
CA LYS A 554 -4.81 6.65 11.31
C LYS A 554 -4.17 5.38 11.89
N ALA A 555 -3.27 4.76 11.12
CA ALA A 555 -2.35 3.74 11.59
C ALA A 555 -0.90 4.21 11.40
N SER A 556 -0.03 4.00 12.40
CA SER A 556 1.41 4.30 12.28
C SER A 556 2.28 3.17 12.81
N SER A 557 3.48 3.00 12.23
CA SER A 557 4.46 1.99 12.67
C SER A 557 3.91 0.56 12.64
N THR A 558 3.03 0.24 11.68
CA THR A 558 2.39 -1.08 11.61
C THR A 558 3.35 -2.09 10.98
N ILE A 559 3.60 -3.19 11.67
CA ILE A 559 4.44 -4.30 11.20
C ILE A 559 3.51 -5.42 10.73
N ILE A 560 3.64 -5.82 9.46
CA ILE A 560 2.77 -6.82 8.82
C ILE A 560 3.61 -8.04 8.48
N ASN A 561 3.42 -9.13 9.20
CA ASN A 561 4.16 -10.39 9.06
C ASN A 561 3.33 -11.45 8.34
N SER A 562 3.87 -12.67 8.21
CA SER A 562 3.24 -13.79 7.51
C SER A 562 1.77 -14.01 7.88
N GLY A 563 0.90 -14.02 6.87
CA GLY A 563 -0.55 -14.16 7.00
C GLY A 563 -1.27 -12.92 7.52
N GLY A 564 -0.54 -11.86 7.88
CA GLY A 564 -1.10 -10.58 8.30
C GLY A 564 -1.57 -9.73 7.12
N THR A 565 -2.70 -9.04 7.28
CA THR A 565 -3.18 -8.07 6.29
C THR A 565 -3.55 -6.74 6.92
N GLN A 566 -3.09 -5.64 6.32
CA GLN A 566 -3.57 -4.29 6.61
C GLN A 566 -4.41 -3.77 5.43
N TYR A 567 -5.65 -3.34 5.69
CA TYR A 567 -6.53 -2.71 4.72
C TYR A 567 -6.64 -1.22 5.03
N ILE A 568 -6.29 -0.37 4.06
CA ILE A 568 -6.49 1.08 4.13
C ILE A 568 -7.72 1.43 3.29
N PHE A 569 -8.76 1.89 3.96
CA PHE A 569 -10.05 2.25 3.38
C PHE A 569 -10.16 3.77 3.16
N ASN A 570 -11.32 4.24 2.67
CA ASN A 570 -11.58 5.65 2.39
C ASN A 570 -11.36 6.55 3.63
N GLY A 571 -10.50 7.57 3.50
CA GLY A 571 -10.08 8.45 4.59
C GLY A 571 -9.01 7.84 5.52
N GLY A 572 -8.72 6.55 5.38
CA GLY A 572 -7.69 5.86 6.12
C GLY A 572 -6.29 6.28 5.69
N THR A 573 -5.40 6.48 6.67
CA THR A 573 -3.99 6.80 6.43
C THR A 573 -3.08 5.83 7.20
N ALA A 574 -2.15 5.16 6.51
CA ALA A 574 -1.06 4.41 7.12
C ALA A 574 0.28 5.13 6.91
N THR A 575 1.09 5.26 7.96
CA THR A 575 2.41 5.90 7.89
C THR A 575 3.49 5.00 8.46
N SER A 576 4.62 4.86 7.78
CA SER A 576 5.76 4.05 8.25
C SER A 576 5.40 2.60 8.54
N SER A 577 4.70 1.96 7.58
CA SER A 577 4.38 0.54 7.69
C SER A 577 5.53 -0.32 7.15
N THR A 578 5.80 -1.45 7.81
CA THR A 578 6.81 -2.43 7.38
C THR A 578 6.12 -3.74 7.00
N ILE A 579 6.27 -4.15 5.75
CA ILE A 579 5.66 -5.37 5.20
C ILE A 579 6.72 -6.46 5.08
N ASN A 580 6.69 -7.42 5.98
CA ASN A 580 7.62 -8.56 6.03
C ASN A 580 7.08 -9.74 5.21
N SER A 581 7.86 -10.83 5.16
CA SER A 581 7.56 -12.03 4.38
C SER A 581 6.17 -12.61 4.65
N GLY A 582 5.36 -12.72 3.60
CA GLY A 582 3.97 -13.20 3.66
C GLY A 582 2.96 -12.21 4.26
N GLY A 583 3.39 -10.97 4.56
CA GLY A 583 2.51 -9.88 4.95
C GLY A 583 1.98 -9.10 3.75
N GLU A 584 0.79 -8.53 3.88
CA GLU A 584 0.12 -7.79 2.81
C GLU A 584 -0.49 -6.46 3.27
N GLN A 585 -0.25 -5.38 2.52
CA GLN A 585 -0.96 -4.10 2.66
C GLN A 585 -1.83 -3.84 1.42
N ARG A 586 -3.12 -3.55 1.62
CA ARG A 586 -4.09 -3.24 0.56
C ARG A 586 -4.60 -1.81 0.70
N ILE A 587 -4.32 -0.97 -0.28
CA ILE A 587 -4.79 0.42 -0.33
C ILE A 587 -5.98 0.50 -1.28
N SER A 588 -7.14 0.86 -0.73
CA SER A 588 -8.42 0.95 -1.45
C SER A 588 -8.74 2.39 -1.86
N SER A 589 -9.86 2.61 -2.56
CA SER A 589 -10.32 3.94 -2.96
C SER A 589 -10.42 4.91 -1.78
N GLY A 590 -9.74 6.05 -1.89
CA GLY A 590 -9.66 7.09 -0.85
C GLY A 590 -8.71 6.77 0.31
N GLY A 591 -8.00 5.63 0.27
CA GLY A 591 -6.97 5.28 1.23
C GLY A 591 -5.59 5.80 0.83
N SER A 592 -4.76 6.14 1.83
CA SER A 592 -3.40 6.63 1.64
C SER A 592 -2.38 5.85 2.47
N ALA A 593 -1.21 5.55 1.88
CA ALA A 593 -0.05 5.06 2.64
C ALA A 593 1.21 5.89 2.34
N THR A 594 2.00 6.20 3.37
CA THR A 594 3.28 6.91 3.23
C THR A 594 4.42 6.13 3.88
N THR A 595 5.65 6.39 3.44
CA THR A 595 6.89 5.91 4.08
C THR A 595 6.91 4.39 4.30
N THR A 596 6.39 3.62 3.36
CA THR A 596 6.21 2.16 3.51
C THR A 596 7.46 1.41 3.07
N THR A 597 7.93 0.47 3.89
CA THR A 597 9.03 -0.46 3.54
C THR A 597 8.44 -1.82 3.22
N ILE A 598 8.72 -2.34 2.02
CA ILE A 598 8.33 -3.68 1.58
C ILE A 598 9.56 -4.58 1.58
N SER A 599 9.70 -5.38 2.63
CA SER A 599 10.82 -6.31 2.79
C SER A 599 10.52 -7.69 2.15
N SER A 600 11.50 -8.60 2.21
CA SER A 600 11.49 -9.87 1.46
C SER A 600 10.22 -10.71 1.62
N GLY A 601 9.47 -10.86 0.52
CA GLY A 601 8.22 -11.60 0.44
C GLY A 601 6.98 -10.83 0.91
N GLY A 602 7.10 -9.55 1.26
CA GLY A 602 5.98 -8.66 1.55
C GLY A 602 5.32 -8.12 0.27
N GLN A 603 4.04 -7.79 0.33
CA GLN A 603 3.28 -7.25 -0.80
C GLN A 603 2.49 -5.98 -0.45
N GLN A 604 2.59 -4.95 -1.30
CA GLN A 604 1.70 -3.78 -1.28
C GLN A 604 0.83 -3.77 -2.55
N ASN A 605 -0.49 -3.72 -2.38
CA ASN A 605 -1.47 -3.75 -3.45
C ASN A 605 -2.27 -2.44 -3.46
N ILE A 606 -2.05 -1.60 -4.49
CA ILE A 606 -2.71 -0.30 -4.65
C ILE A 606 -3.85 -0.46 -5.67
N SER A 607 -5.09 -0.34 -5.21
CA SER A 607 -6.30 -0.47 -6.02
C SER A 607 -6.83 0.89 -6.51
N SER A 608 -7.88 0.87 -7.34
CA SER A 608 -8.53 2.08 -7.88
C SER A 608 -8.83 3.13 -6.80
N GLY A 609 -8.32 4.34 -6.99
CA GLY A 609 -8.46 5.48 -6.07
C GLY A 609 -7.58 5.42 -4.81
N GLY A 610 -6.73 4.39 -4.67
CA GLY A 610 -5.71 4.32 -3.63
C GLY A 610 -4.44 5.05 -4.03
N SER A 611 -3.76 5.68 -3.07
CA SER A 611 -2.52 6.42 -3.29
C SER A 611 -1.42 5.99 -2.32
N VAL A 612 -0.20 5.84 -2.82
CA VAL A 612 1.00 5.61 -1.99
C VAL A 612 2.13 6.57 -2.35
N ILE A 613 2.87 7.00 -1.33
CA ILE A 613 3.99 7.96 -1.43
C ILE A 613 5.19 7.43 -0.62
N ASP A 614 6.41 7.63 -1.11
CA ASP A 614 7.66 7.24 -0.43
C ASP A 614 7.65 5.75 -0.03
N THR A 615 7.69 4.87 -1.03
CA THR A 615 7.74 3.41 -0.80
C THR A 615 9.10 2.85 -1.17
N THR A 616 9.75 2.17 -0.22
CA THR A 616 11.01 1.43 -0.46
C THR A 616 10.69 -0.05 -0.65
N ILE A 617 11.20 -0.65 -1.72
CA ILE A 617 11.00 -2.07 -2.05
C ILE A 617 12.35 -2.79 -1.98
N ASP A 618 12.58 -3.55 -0.89
CA ASP A 618 13.79 -4.33 -0.69
C ASP A 618 13.79 -5.62 -1.54
N ALA A 619 14.87 -6.40 -1.44
CA ALA A 619 15.00 -7.72 -2.04
C ALA A 619 13.78 -8.62 -1.81
N TRP A 620 13.11 -9.04 -2.89
CA TRP A 620 11.87 -9.85 -2.91
C TRP A 620 10.61 -9.17 -2.36
N GLY A 621 10.65 -7.88 -2.02
CA GLY A 621 9.45 -7.08 -1.83
C GLY A 621 8.74 -6.83 -3.16
N LYS A 622 7.39 -6.71 -3.14
CA LYS A 622 6.60 -6.47 -4.34
C LYS A 622 5.53 -5.39 -4.14
N GLN A 623 5.53 -4.38 -5.02
CA GLN A 623 4.45 -3.39 -5.13
C GLN A 623 3.65 -3.64 -6.41
N ASN A 624 2.33 -3.82 -6.29
CA ASN A 624 1.43 -3.91 -7.43
C ASN A 624 0.56 -2.66 -7.50
N VAL A 625 0.71 -1.89 -8.57
CA VAL A 625 -0.11 -0.72 -8.88
C VAL A 625 -1.16 -1.17 -9.89
N LEU A 626 -2.39 -1.39 -9.39
CA LEU A 626 -3.51 -1.93 -10.16
C LEU A 626 -4.27 -0.79 -10.86
N ALA A 627 -5.30 -1.14 -11.64
CA ALA A 627 -6.13 -0.18 -12.36
C ALA A 627 -6.67 0.94 -11.45
N GLY A 628 -6.37 2.19 -11.78
CA GLY A 628 -6.73 3.40 -11.04
C GLY A 628 -5.94 3.64 -9.74
N GLY A 629 -4.96 2.78 -9.41
CA GLY A 629 -4.05 2.98 -8.29
C GLY A 629 -2.89 3.90 -8.66
N LYS A 630 -2.39 4.66 -7.67
CA LYS A 630 -1.27 5.59 -7.85
C LYS A 630 -0.12 5.32 -6.87
N ALA A 631 1.11 5.24 -7.39
CA ALA A 631 2.34 5.33 -6.58
C ALA A 631 3.18 6.55 -6.95
N THR A 632 3.93 7.08 -5.99
CA THR A 632 4.80 8.26 -6.14
C THR A 632 6.03 8.09 -5.26
N SER A 633 7.21 8.50 -5.73
CA SER A 633 8.47 8.39 -4.97
C SER A 633 8.75 6.95 -4.52
N THR A 634 8.78 6.01 -5.47
CA THR A 634 9.07 4.60 -5.15
C THR A 634 10.53 4.29 -5.41
N THR A 635 11.26 3.83 -4.40
CA THR A 635 12.64 3.33 -4.53
C THR A 635 12.62 1.82 -4.63
N ILE A 636 13.22 1.26 -5.67
CA ILE A 636 13.30 -0.19 -5.92
C ILE A 636 14.75 -0.65 -5.77
N ASP A 637 15.04 -1.33 -4.65
CA ASP A 637 16.37 -1.83 -4.35
C ASP A 637 16.63 -3.23 -4.93
N SER A 638 17.84 -3.75 -4.71
CA SER A 638 18.31 -5.00 -5.31
C SER A 638 17.36 -6.18 -5.03
N GLY A 639 16.75 -6.73 -6.08
CA GLY A 639 15.76 -7.80 -5.98
C GLY A 639 14.32 -7.36 -5.72
N GLY A 640 14.06 -6.07 -5.46
CA GLY A 640 12.72 -5.50 -5.36
C GLY A 640 12.00 -5.44 -6.71
N TYR A 641 10.67 -5.40 -6.67
CA TYR A 641 9.83 -5.44 -7.88
C TYR A 641 8.60 -4.53 -7.80
N GLN A 642 8.48 -3.59 -8.73
CA GLN A 642 7.24 -2.82 -8.96
C GLN A 642 6.56 -3.32 -10.24
N TYR A 643 5.26 -3.63 -10.13
CA TYR A 643 4.42 -4.07 -11.24
C TYR A 643 3.30 -3.06 -11.49
N VAL A 644 3.30 -2.43 -12.66
CA VAL A 644 2.31 -1.43 -13.07
C VAL A 644 1.35 -2.08 -14.06
N SER A 645 0.12 -2.32 -13.61
CA SER A 645 -0.93 -2.97 -14.41
C SER A 645 -1.66 -1.97 -15.32
N SER A 646 -2.52 -2.47 -16.21
CA SER A 646 -3.44 -1.64 -17.00
C SER A 646 -4.18 -0.60 -16.15
N GLY A 647 -4.03 0.68 -16.48
CA GLY A 647 -4.62 1.81 -15.77
C GLY A 647 -3.95 2.16 -14.43
N GLY A 648 -2.86 1.49 -14.05
CA GLY A 648 -2.02 1.87 -12.91
C GLY A 648 -1.06 3.00 -13.29
N LEU A 649 -0.81 3.93 -12.37
CA LEU A 649 0.05 5.10 -12.58
C LEU A 649 1.18 5.16 -11.54
N VAL A 650 2.42 5.28 -12.03
CA VAL A 650 3.60 5.55 -11.19
C VAL A 650 4.34 6.79 -11.68
N THR A 651 4.86 7.57 -10.74
CA THR A 651 5.70 8.75 -11.02
C THR A 651 6.89 8.79 -10.08
N SER A 652 8.03 9.30 -10.55
CA SER A 652 9.22 9.48 -9.72
C SER A 652 9.65 8.17 -9.06
N THR A 653 9.89 7.15 -9.89
CA THR A 653 10.37 5.84 -9.42
C THR A 653 11.88 5.77 -9.65
N ASP A 654 12.64 5.49 -8.60
CA ASP A 654 14.08 5.31 -8.66
C ASP A 654 14.40 3.80 -8.60
N ILE A 655 15.06 3.28 -9.63
CA ILE A 655 15.41 1.86 -9.76
C ILE A 655 16.91 1.70 -9.53
N ASN A 656 17.28 1.16 -8.37
CA ASN A 656 18.67 0.89 -7.98
C ASN A 656 19.17 -0.43 -8.58
N SER A 657 20.47 -0.72 -8.37
CA SER A 657 21.13 -1.88 -8.96
C SER A 657 20.47 -3.22 -8.56
N GLY A 658 19.97 -3.97 -9.55
CA GLY A 658 19.21 -5.20 -9.34
C GLY A 658 17.71 -5.00 -9.03
N GLY A 659 17.25 -3.76 -8.88
CA GLY A 659 15.83 -3.40 -8.82
C GLY A 659 15.16 -3.51 -10.18
N ARG A 660 13.85 -3.75 -10.19
CA ARG A 660 13.06 -3.96 -11.42
C ARG A 660 11.69 -3.29 -11.37
N GLN A 661 11.38 -2.51 -12.40
CA GLN A 661 10.01 -2.06 -12.71
C GLN A 661 9.52 -2.80 -13.96
N HIS A 662 8.26 -3.22 -13.97
CA HIS A 662 7.59 -3.76 -15.15
C HIS A 662 6.28 -3.00 -15.38
N VAL A 663 6.14 -2.41 -16.55
CA VAL A 663 5.00 -1.60 -16.99
C VAL A 663 4.26 -2.40 -18.06
N SER A 664 3.17 -3.05 -17.66
CA SER A 664 2.35 -3.90 -18.53
C SER A 664 1.39 -3.08 -19.41
N SER A 665 0.66 -3.78 -20.27
CA SER A 665 -0.33 -3.20 -21.20
C SER A 665 -1.28 -2.22 -20.51
N GLY A 666 -1.31 -0.98 -21.00
CA GLY A 666 -2.13 0.12 -20.46
C GLY A 666 -1.63 0.73 -19.12
N GLY A 667 -0.51 0.27 -18.57
CA GLY A 667 0.14 0.90 -17.41
C GLY A 667 0.96 2.13 -17.81
N SER A 668 1.16 3.06 -16.87
CA SER A 668 1.91 4.31 -17.11
C SER A 668 2.98 4.55 -16.04
N ALA A 669 4.22 4.78 -16.47
CA ALA A 669 5.33 5.22 -15.65
C ALA A 669 5.86 6.57 -16.15
N THR A 670 6.07 7.53 -15.25
CA THR A 670 6.61 8.85 -15.59
C THR A 670 7.78 9.22 -14.69
N HIS A 671 8.76 9.98 -15.21
CA HIS A 671 9.93 10.45 -14.46
C HIS A 671 10.64 9.31 -13.70
N THR A 672 10.92 8.19 -14.39
CA THR A 672 11.60 7.04 -13.77
C THR A 672 13.11 7.21 -13.93
N THR A 673 13.86 7.16 -12.82
CA THR A 673 15.33 7.16 -12.82
C THR A 673 15.81 5.72 -12.72
N ILE A 674 16.74 5.30 -13.59
CA ILE A 674 17.24 3.93 -13.62
C ILE A 674 18.76 3.98 -13.48
N ILE A 675 19.23 3.67 -12.28
CA ILE A 675 20.65 3.69 -11.89
C ILE A 675 21.35 2.41 -12.37
N ARG A 676 22.68 2.45 -12.48
CA ARG A 676 23.54 1.36 -12.97
C ARG A 676 23.15 -0.04 -12.48
N GLY A 677 22.63 -0.85 -13.41
CA GLY A 677 22.19 -2.23 -13.15
C GLY A 677 20.72 -2.40 -12.70
N GLY A 678 19.95 -1.32 -12.61
CA GLY A 678 18.48 -1.37 -12.52
C GLY A 678 17.83 -1.60 -13.90
N TYR A 679 16.60 -2.11 -13.92
CA TYR A 679 15.88 -2.45 -15.15
C TYR A 679 14.42 -1.95 -15.15
N GLN A 680 14.00 -1.37 -16.28
CA GLN A 680 12.59 -1.14 -16.62
C GLN A 680 12.19 -1.98 -17.84
N TYR A 681 11.08 -2.71 -17.72
CA TYR A 681 10.44 -3.44 -18.83
C TYR A 681 9.14 -2.73 -19.18
N VAL A 682 8.95 -2.37 -20.46
CA VAL A 682 7.75 -1.68 -20.97
C VAL A 682 7.10 -2.59 -22.03
N GLU A 683 6.02 -3.26 -21.65
CA GLU A 683 5.36 -4.31 -22.44
C GLU A 683 3.87 -3.97 -22.61
N GLY A 684 3.52 -3.26 -23.69
CA GLY A 684 2.18 -2.70 -23.90
C GLY A 684 1.88 -1.39 -23.15
N GLY A 685 2.77 -0.97 -22.24
CA GLY A 685 2.62 0.21 -21.39
C GLY A 685 3.29 1.47 -21.95
N SER A 686 3.24 2.56 -21.20
CA SER A 686 3.89 3.83 -21.55
C SER A 686 4.89 4.26 -20.48
N ALA A 687 6.09 4.67 -20.91
CA ALA A 687 7.15 5.24 -20.08
C ALA A 687 7.57 6.63 -20.60
N THR A 688 7.37 7.69 -19.83
CA THR A 688 7.65 9.08 -20.26
C THR A 688 8.67 9.77 -19.36
N GLY A 689 9.67 10.43 -19.94
CA GLY A 689 10.69 11.15 -19.17
C GLY A 689 11.58 10.22 -18.35
N THR A 690 11.92 9.05 -18.89
CA THR A 690 12.81 8.08 -18.21
C THR A 690 14.27 8.52 -18.34
N ILE A 691 15.04 8.42 -17.25
CA ILE A 691 16.48 8.72 -17.22
C ILE A 691 17.25 7.43 -16.97
N LEU A 692 18.20 7.11 -17.84
CA LEU A 692 19.06 5.92 -17.79
C LEU A 692 20.50 6.30 -17.42
N ASP A 693 20.78 6.37 -16.12
CA ASP A 693 22.11 6.64 -15.55
C ASP A 693 22.85 5.31 -15.29
N GLY A 694 23.32 4.69 -16.38
CA GLY A 694 23.88 3.34 -16.39
C GLY A 694 22.85 2.19 -16.33
N GLY A 695 21.56 2.52 -16.25
CA GLY A 695 20.46 1.57 -16.20
C GLY A 695 20.07 0.94 -17.54
N TYR A 696 19.06 0.05 -17.50
CA TYR A 696 18.51 -0.64 -18.68
C TYR A 696 17.01 -0.36 -18.86
N GLN A 697 16.59 -0.04 -20.08
CA GLN A 697 15.18 0.02 -20.48
C GLN A 697 14.92 -0.93 -21.66
N HIS A 698 13.95 -1.82 -21.51
CA HIS A 698 13.50 -2.76 -22.54
C HIS A 698 12.08 -2.43 -22.98
N ILE A 699 11.89 -2.09 -24.25
CA ILE A 699 10.60 -1.70 -24.82
C ILE A 699 10.18 -2.80 -25.81
N SER A 700 9.11 -3.51 -25.49
CA SER A 700 8.62 -4.67 -26.25
C SER A 700 7.28 -4.37 -26.91
N SER A 701 6.66 -5.37 -27.55
CA SER A 701 5.39 -5.26 -28.29
C SER A 701 4.33 -4.41 -27.58
N GLY A 702 3.87 -3.34 -28.24
CA GLY A 702 2.90 -2.37 -27.76
C GLY A 702 3.42 -1.38 -26.71
N GLY A 703 4.68 -1.52 -26.28
CA GLY A 703 5.32 -0.61 -25.34
C GLY A 703 5.79 0.67 -26.03
N SER A 704 5.57 1.81 -25.38
CA SER A 704 5.98 3.13 -25.87
C SER A 704 6.87 3.83 -24.84
N ALA A 705 8.04 4.30 -25.26
CA ALA A 705 8.89 5.17 -24.46
C ALA A 705 9.02 6.56 -25.10
N THR A 706 8.72 7.63 -24.36
CA THR A 706 8.86 9.01 -24.84
C THR A 706 9.84 9.79 -23.97
N ASP A 707 10.59 10.69 -24.60
CA ASP A 707 11.49 11.65 -23.94
C ASP A 707 12.49 10.96 -22.99
N THR A 708 13.00 9.81 -23.41
CA THR A 708 13.99 9.05 -22.63
C THR A 708 15.37 9.67 -22.80
N THR A 709 16.01 10.03 -21.69
CA THR A 709 17.41 10.48 -21.66
C THR A 709 18.31 9.33 -21.25
N ILE A 710 19.37 9.10 -22.01
CA ILE A 710 20.35 8.04 -21.76
C ILE A 710 21.71 8.68 -21.55
N ASP A 711 22.26 8.45 -20.36
CA ASP A 711 23.56 8.98 -19.91
C ASP A 711 24.61 7.86 -19.85
N ASP A 712 25.70 8.05 -19.10
CA ASP A 712 26.89 7.18 -19.17
C ASP A 712 26.55 5.71 -18.82
N TRP A 713 26.92 4.79 -19.71
CA TRP A 713 26.56 3.37 -19.69
C TRP A 713 25.08 3.02 -19.78
N GLY A 714 24.17 4.00 -19.94
CA GLY A 714 22.74 3.73 -20.10
C GLY A 714 22.44 2.96 -21.39
N TYR A 715 21.48 2.02 -21.32
CA TYR A 715 21.15 1.14 -22.43
C TYR A 715 19.64 1.01 -22.65
N GLN A 716 19.16 1.41 -23.83
CA GLN A 716 17.76 1.19 -24.25
C GLN A 716 17.71 0.17 -25.38
N THR A 717 16.86 -0.86 -25.24
CA THR A 717 16.55 -1.81 -26.30
C THR A 717 15.11 -1.66 -26.75
N VAL A 718 14.92 -1.48 -28.05
CA VAL A 718 13.61 -1.49 -28.69
C VAL A 718 13.46 -2.82 -29.43
N PHE A 719 12.53 -3.66 -28.96
CA PHE A 719 12.22 -4.98 -29.52
C PHE A 719 11.03 -4.90 -30.50
N ALA A 720 10.64 -6.05 -31.07
CA ALA A 720 9.54 -6.16 -32.02
C ALA A 720 8.23 -5.56 -31.48
N GLY A 721 7.68 -4.60 -32.23
CA GLY A 721 6.45 -3.88 -31.88
C GLY A 721 6.59 -2.86 -30.74
N GLY A 722 7.82 -2.60 -30.26
CA GLY A 722 8.10 -1.51 -29.33
C GLY A 722 8.46 -0.22 -30.07
N GLU A 723 8.13 0.92 -29.46
CA GLU A 723 8.36 2.26 -30.04
C GLU A 723 9.10 3.17 -29.05
N ALA A 724 10.12 3.89 -29.52
CA ALA A 724 10.78 4.94 -28.74
C ALA A 724 10.82 6.27 -29.51
N THR A 725 10.34 7.35 -28.88
CA THR A 725 10.22 8.68 -29.48
C THR A 725 11.01 9.70 -28.66
N SER A 726 11.69 10.65 -29.33
CA SER A 726 12.47 11.73 -28.69
C SER A 726 13.55 11.24 -27.72
N THR A 727 14.17 10.09 -28.01
CA THR A 727 15.24 9.55 -27.14
C THR A 727 16.54 10.35 -27.33
N THR A 728 17.17 10.78 -26.23
CA THR A 728 18.45 11.52 -26.25
C THR A 728 19.58 10.63 -25.75
N LEU A 729 20.66 10.49 -26.55
CA LEU A 729 21.83 9.65 -26.25
C LEU A 729 23.05 10.52 -25.96
N ASN A 730 23.49 10.57 -24.72
CA ASN A 730 24.67 11.33 -24.27
C ASN A 730 25.96 10.48 -24.30
N HIS A 731 27.02 10.93 -23.63
CA HIS A 731 28.30 10.22 -23.60
C HIS A 731 28.13 8.81 -23.03
N GLY A 732 28.68 7.79 -23.69
CA GLY A 732 28.60 6.38 -23.24
C GLY A 732 27.23 5.71 -23.43
N ALA A 733 26.21 6.46 -23.85
CA ALA A 733 24.85 5.99 -24.04
C ALA A 733 24.69 5.13 -25.30
N ARG A 734 23.82 4.11 -25.23
CA ARG A 734 23.52 3.24 -26.38
C ARG A 734 22.05 2.87 -26.53
N GLN A 735 21.52 3.04 -27.74
CA GLN A 735 20.20 2.57 -28.15
C GLN A 735 20.36 1.44 -29.16
N TYR A 736 19.67 0.31 -28.95
CA TYR A 736 19.67 -0.83 -29.86
C TYR A 736 18.25 -1.07 -30.40
N VAL A 737 18.08 -0.89 -31.71
CA VAL A 737 16.81 -1.08 -32.41
C VAL A 737 16.83 -2.46 -33.07
N SER A 738 16.05 -3.38 -32.50
CA SER A 738 15.96 -4.78 -32.93
C SER A 738 14.97 -4.96 -34.08
N SER A 739 14.85 -6.19 -34.58
CA SER A 739 13.85 -6.55 -35.60
C SER A 739 12.43 -6.19 -35.15
N GLY A 740 11.71 -5.44 -36.00
CA GLY A 740 10.36 -4.94 -35.73
C GLY A 740 10.27 -3.81 -34.70
N GLY A 741 11.39 -3.32 -34.16
CA GLY A 741 11.43 -2.15 -33.28
C GLY A 741 11.50 -0.84 -34.08
N SER A 742 10.83 0.20 -33.57
CA SER A 742 10.75 1.51 -34.23
C SER A 742 11.27 2.64 -33.34
N THR A 743 12.01 3.58 -33.92
CA THR A 743 12.49 4.78 -33.23
C THR A 743 12.25 6.03 -34.05
N THR A 744 11.83 7.12 -33.41
CA THR A 744 11.53 8.40 -34.06
C THR A 744 12.19 9.56 -33.29
N SER A 745 12.85 10.47 -34.02
CA SER A 745 13.47 11.68 -33.46
C SER A 745 14.55 11.41 -32.39
N THR A 746 15.29 10.30 -32.50
CA THR A 746 16.45 10.05 -31.63
C THR A 746 17.52 11.12 -31.86
N THR A 747 17.97 11.78 -30.79
CA THR A 747 19.10 12.73 -30.82
C THR A 747 20.35 12.08 -30.26
N ILE A 748 21.43 12.05 -31.03
CA ILE A 748 22.70 11.41 -30.68
C ILE A 748 23.78 12.48 -30.44
N ASN A 749 24.19 12.64 -29.20
CA ASN A 749 25.25 13.57 -28.78
C ASN A 749 26.63 12.89 -28.76
N SER A 750 27.67 13.63 -28.33
CA SER A 750 29.06 13.17 -28.37
C SER A 750 29.27 11.85 -27.62
N ALA A 751 29.83 10.85 -28.31
CA ALA A 751 30.02 9.47 -27.88
C ALA A 751 28.74 8.66 -27.57
N GLY A 752 27.55 9.18 -27.88
CA GLY A 752 26.32 8.40 -27.94
C GLY A 752 26.25 7.55 -29.21
N ARG A 753 25.59 6.38 -29.14
CA ARG A 753 25.47 5.45 -30.28
C ARG A 753 24.08 4.85 -30.45
N GLN A 754 23.52 4.95 -31.66
CA GLN A 754 22.33 4.19 -32.08
C GLN A 754 22.75 3.05 -33.01
N ASP A 755 22.39 1.81 -32.67
CA ASP A 755 22.55 0.63 -33.53
C ASP A 755 21.19 0.17 -34.08
N VAL A 756 21.01 0.27 -35.40
CA VAL A 756 19.80 -0.20 -36.10
C VAL A 756 20.12 -1.56 -36.73
N SER A 757 19.43 -2.61 -36.26
CA SER A 757 19.69 -4.01 -36.66
C SER A 757 18.64 -4.54 -37.63
N ASN A 758 18.78 -5.80 -38.06
CA ASN A 758 17.93 -6.42 -39.08
C ASN A 758 16.43 -6.30 -38.77
N GLY A 759 15.67 -5.61 -39.61
CA GLY A 759 14.25 -5.33 -39.46
C GLY A 759 13.91 -4.19 -38.48
N GLY A 760 14.90 -3.51 -37.92
CA GLY A 760 14.71 -2.32 -37.08
C GLY A 760 14.61 -1.04 -37.92
N SER A 761 13.85 -0.06 -37.42
CA SER A 761 13.59 1.22 -38.10
C SER A 761 14.00 2.41 -37.24
N ALA A 762 14.70 3.37 -37.84
CA ALA A 762 15.00 4.68 -37.24
C ALA A 762 14.59 5.81 -38.17
N ASN A 763 13.70 6.68 -37.73
CA ASN A 763 13.20 7.83 -38.47
C ASN A 763 13.62 9.15 -37.80
N SER A 764 14.02 10.14 -38.60
CA SER A 764 14.33 11.49 -38.16
C SER A 764 15.44 11.58 -37.07
N THR A 765 16.37 10.62 -37.05
CA THR A 765 17.54 10.65 -36.16
C THR A 765 18.39 11.89 -36.43
N ILE A 766 18.77 12.62 -35.37
CA ILE A 766 19.70 13.76 -35.43
C ILE A 766 21.04 13.31 -34.84
N ILE A 767 22.13 13.43 -35.60
CA ILE A 767 23.48 13.03 -35.17
C ILE A 767 24.33 14.28 -34.99
N ASN A 768 24.62 14.65 -33.74
CA ASN A 768 25.46 15.77 -33.36
C ASN A 768 26.95 15.40 -33.34
N SER A 769 27.81 16.39 -33.08
CA SER A 769 29.27 16.21 -33.07
C SER A 769 29.71 15.09 -32.12
N GLY A 770 30.46 14.12 -32.65
CA GLY A 770 30.93 12.95 -31.91
C GLY A 770 29.90 11.83 -31.73
N GLY A 771 28.65 12.02 -32.15
CA GLY A 771 27.62 10.97 -32.15
C GLY A 771 27.72 10.03 -33.35
N ALA A 772 27.24 8.79 -33.19
CA ALA A 772 27.25 7.78 -34.25
C ALA A 772 25.92 7.01 -34.39
N GLN A 773 25.45 6.84 -35.63
CA GLN A 773 24.41 5.86 -35.98
C GLN A 773 25.02 4.76 -36.85
N HIS A 774 24.80 3.49 -36.48
CA HIS A 774 25.21 2.33 -37.26
C HIS A 774 23.97 1.61 -37.80
N VAL A 775 23.83 1.55 -39.13
CA VAL A 775 22.73 0.85 -39.82
C VAL A 775 23.28 -0.48 -40.34
N SER A 776 22.90 -1.57 -39.68
CA SER A 776 23.39 -2.93 -39.96
C SER A 776 22.52 -3.64 -41.00
N SER A 777 22.92 -4.85 -41.39
CA SER A 777 22.19 -5.68 -42.36
C SER A 777 20.69 -5.79 -42.05
N GLY A 778 19.83 -5.41 -43.00
CA GLY A 778 18.37 -5.37 -42.87
C GLY A 778 17.80 -4.23 -42.03
N GLY A 779 18.64 -3.38 -41.43
CA GLY A 779 18.20 -2.18 -40.71
C GLY A 779 17.91 -1.02 -41.66
N THR A 780 16.94 -0.18 -41.31
CA THR A 780 16.55 1.00 -42.11
C THR A 780 16.66 2.28 -41.30
N ALA A 781 17.35 3.28 -41.85
CA ALA A 781 17.35 4.65 -41.35
C ALA A 781 16.73 5.59 -42.39
N SER A 782 15.85 6.50 -41.96
CA SER A 782 15.15 7.45 -42.83
C SER A 782 15.19 8.87 -42.25
N SER A 783 15.34 9.87 -43.13
CA SER A 783 15.36 11.30 -42.76
C SER A 783 16.44 11.67 -41.72
N THR A 784 17.55 10.92 -41.68
CA THR A 784 18.65 11.17 -40.74
C THR A 784 19.34 12.50 -41.04
N THR A 785 19.42 13.39 -40.04
CA THR A 785 20.19 14.64 -40.13
C THR A 785 21.56 14.44 -39.49
N ILE A 786 22.62 14.60 -40.28
CA ILE A 786 24.02 14.43 -39.83
C ILE A 786 24.67 15.80 -39.72
N SER A 787 24.85 16.28 -38.49
CA SER A 787 25.48 17.58 -38.17
C SER A 787 27.01 17.49 -38.14
N SER A 788 27.67 18.64 -37.94
CA SER A 788 29.15 18.72 -37.87
C SER A 788 29.76 17.72 -36.90
N GLY A 789 30.69 16.90 -37.39
CA GLY A 789 31.35 15.86 -36.58
C GLY A 789 30.50 14.62 -36.27
N GLY A 790 29.22 14.59 -36.65
CA GLY A 790 28.36 13.41 -36.57
C GLY A 790 28.65 12.40 -37.67
N LYS A 791 28.38 11.11 -37.40
CA LYS A 791 28.66 10.00 -38.31
C LYS A 791 27.48 9.05 -38.48
N GLN A 792 27.11 8.75 -39.72
CA GLN A 792 26.26 7.60 -40.05
C GLN A 792 27.10 6.54 -40.79
N HIS A 793 27.10 5.31 -40.28
CA HIS A 793 27.73 4.16 -40.91
C HIS A 793 26.65 3.23 -41.46
N VAL A 794 26.53 3.14 -42.78
CA VAL A 794 25.62 2.22 -43.47
C VAL A 794 26.43 0.98 -43.86
N LEU A 795 26.24 -0.08 -43.08
CA LEU A 795 26.99 -1.32 -43.18
C LEU A 795 26.34 -2.29 -44.19
N SER A 796 26.95 -3.47 -44.37
CA SER A 796 26.50 -4.46 -45.36
C SER A 796 25.04 -4.86 -45.18
N GLY A 797 24.22 -4.63 -46.20
CA GLY A 797 22.77 -4.86 -46.22
C GLY A 797 21.92 -3.84 -45.46
N GLY A 798 22.52 -2.78 -44.90
CA GLY A 798 21.80 -1.66 -44.27
C GLY A 798 21.34 -0.63 -45.30
N SER A 799 20.23 0.04 -45.03
CA SER A 799 19.62 1.02 -45.93
C SER A 799 19.45 2.39 -45.26
N ALA A 800 19.90 3.45 -45.92
CA ALA A 800 19.68 4.84 -45.51
C ALA A 800 18.94 5.64 -46.59
N ALA A 801 17.81 6.24 -46.27
CA ALA A 801 16.99 7.04 -47.18
C ALA A 801 16.83 8.48 -46.70
N LEU A 802 16.79 9.44 -47.64
CA LEU A 802 16.50 10.86 -47.37
C LEU A 802 17.44 11.51 -46.34
N ALA A 803 18.68 11.02 -46.23
CA ALA A 803 19.66 11.57 -45.29
C ALA A 803 20.07 13.00 -45.67
N ILE A 804 20.09 13.90 -44.69
CA ILE A 804 20.53 15.28 -44.83
C ILE A 804 21.90 15.41 -44.16
N ILE A 805 22.94 15.67 -44.96
CA ILE A 805 24.31 15.87 -44.47
C ILE A 805 24.59 17.37 -44.39
N SER A 806 24.55 17.89 -43.16
CA SER A 806 24.86 19.27 -42.82
C SER A 806 26.36 19.47 -42.64
N SER A 807 26.78 20.72 -42.37
CA SER A 807 28.19 21.12 -42.40
C SER A 807 29.09 20.32 -41.48
N GLY A 808 30.03 19.56 -42.06
CA GLY A 808 30.99 18.70 -41.34
C GLY A 808 30.46 17.31 -40.98
N GLY A 809 29.22 16.97 -41.35
CA GLY A 809 28.64 15.63 -41.17
C GLY A 809 29.23 14.62 -42.15
N ASN A 810 29.33 13.34 -41.73
CA ASN A 810 29.87 12.27 -42.56
C ASN A 810 28.92 11.07 -42.63
N GLN A 811 28.62 10.63 -43.85
CA GLN A 811 27.96 9.36 -44.14
C GLN A 811 28.96 8.40 -44.79
N PHE A 812 29.09 7.19 -44.28
CA PHE A 812 29.95 6.12 -44.80
C PHE A 812 29.07 4.98 -45.32
N ILE A 813 29.21 4.64 -46.60
CA ILE A 813 28.48 3.55 -47.24
C ILE A 813 29.46 2.41 -47.52
N SER A 814 29.47 1.42 -46.63
CA SER A 814 30.37 0.27 -46.71
C SER A 814 29.85 -0.82 -47.67
N SER A 815 30.64 -1.86 -47.89
CA SER A 815 30.34 -2.94 -48.84
C SER A 815 28.96 -3.57 -48.64
N GLY A 816 28.08 -3.48 -49.64
CA GLY A 816 26.69 -3.96 -49.61
C GLY A 816 25.70 -3.04 -48.88
N GLY A 817 26.13 -1.89 -48.36
CA GLY A 817 25.24 -0.86 -47.82
C GLY A 817 24.66 0.02 -48.94
N THR A 818 23.45 0.55 -48.73
CA THR A 818 22.75 1.38 -49.72
C THR A 818 22.32 2.74 -49.16
N ALA A 819 22.57 3.80 -49.92
CA ALA A 819 22.01 5.13 -49.68
C ALA A 819 21.11 5.58 -50.83
N ASN A 820 19.97 6.19 -50.51
CA ASN A 820 19.04 6.77 -51.48
C ASN A 820 18.65 8.20 -51.12
N SER A 821 18.65 9.07 -52.13
CA SER A 821 18.15 10.46 -52.05
C SER A 821 18.83 11.29 -50.95
N THR A 822 20.13 11.05 -50.72
CA THR A 822 20.94 11.84 -49.79
C THR A 822 21.12 13.26 -50.31
N THR A 823 20.90 14.27 -49.46
CA THR A 823 21.17 15.68 -49.79
C THR A 823 22.35 16.18 -48.96
N ILE A 824 23.35 16.76 -49.62
CA ILE A 824 24.61 17.18 -49.00
C ILE A 824 24.76 18.70 -49.12
N TYR A 825 25.02 19.36 -47.99
CA TYR A 825 25.24 20.80 -47.88
C TYR A 825 26.72 21.13 -47.55
N MET A 826 27.02 22.42 -47.36
CA MET A 826 28.36 22.98 -47.19
C MET A 826 29.23 22.25 -46.17
N TYR A 827 30.31 21.60 -46.61
CA TYR A 827 31.23 20.72 -45.88
C TYR A 827 30.67 19.37 -45.40
N GLY A 828 29.47 18.99 -45.82
CA GLY A 828 28.96 17.62 -45.66
C GLY A 828 29.67 16.65 -46.60
N ARG A 829 29.83 15.38 -46.18
CA ARG A 829 30.55 14.35 -46.94
C ARG A 829 29.81 13.01 -46.98
N GLN A 830 29.61 12.46 -48.18
CA GLN A 830 29.23 11.07 -48.40
C GLN A 830 30.45 10.31 -48.96
N ASN A 831 30.90 9.29 -48.23
CA ASN A 831 31.98 8.39 -48.65
C ASN A 831 31.37 7.06 -49.05
N ILE A 832 31.50 6.70 -50.33
CA ILE A 832 31.06 5.42 -50.87
C ILE A 832 32.31 4.54 -50.95
N GLU A 833 32.35 3.49 -50.15
CA GLU A 833 33.47 2.57 -50.03
C GLU A 833 33.30 1.39 -51.02
N SER A 834 34.24 0.45 -51.04
CA SER A 834 34.22 -0.66 -51.98
C SER A 834 32.99 -1.55 -51.80
N GLY A 835 32.17 -1.69 -52.86
CA GLY A 835 30.90 -2.40 -52.85
C GLY A 835 29.73 -1.62 -52.23
N GLY A 836 29.92 -0.38 -51.79
CA GLY A 836 28.83 0.50 -51.36
C GLY A 836 28.12 1.15 -52.55
N THR A 837 26.82 1.45 -52.40
CA THR A 837 26.00 2.05 -53.46
C THR A 837 25.25 3.29 -52.96
N ALA A 838 25.36 4.40 -53.68
CA ALA A 838 24.48 5.57 -53.49
C ALA A 838 23.65 5.88 -54.74
N THR A 839 22.41 6.32 -54.53
CA THR A 839 21.44 6.60 -55.60
C THR A 839 20.77 7.95 -55.36
N SER A 840 20.59 8.74 -56.42
CA SER A 840 19.89 10.04 -56.39
C SER A 840 20.48 11.07 -55.42
N THR A 841 21.79 11.04 -55.14
CA THR A 841 22.45 12.00 -54.25
C THR A 841 22.43 13.41 -54.86
N THR A 842 21.97 14.42 -54.12
CA THR A 842 22.09 15.83 -54.50
C THR A 842 23.24 16.51 -53.74
N LEU A 843 24.20 17.07 -54.48
CA LEU A 843 25.34 17.82 -53.94
C LEU A 843 25.07 19.32 -54.12
N ASN A 844 24.91 20.06 -53.02
CA ASN A 844 24.80 21.51 -53.03
C ASN A 844 26.15 22.17 -52.75
N SER A 845 26.18 23.50 -52.69
CA SER A 845 27.40 24.28 -52.46
C SER A 845 28.26 23.73 -51.32
N LEU A 846 29.53 23.47 -51.64
CA LEU A 846 30.56 22.88 -50.79
C LEU A 846 30.22 21.49 -50.22
N GLY A 847 29.25 20.76 -50.79
CA GLY A 847 28.93 19.37 -50.46
C GLY A 847 29.73 18.36 -51.31
N TRP A 848 30.23 17.29 -50.67
CA TRP A 848 31.21 16.38 -51.29
C TRP A 848 30.72 14.93 -51.34
N GLN A 849 30.85 14.28 -52.50
CA GLN A 849 30.71 12.83 -52.65
C GLN A 849 32.03 12.22 -53.11
N TYR A 850 32.54 11.24 -52.36
CA TYR A 850 33.74 10.48 -52.70
C TYR A 850 33.34 9.06 -53.07
N VAL A 851 33.59 8.67 -54.33
CA VAL A 851 33.34 7.33 -54.86
C VAL A 851 34.67 6.59 -54.92
N SER A 852 34.89 5.71 -53.94
CA SER A 852 36.14 4.96 -53.78
C SER A 852 36.24 3.82 -54.79
N SER A 853 37.39 3.14 -54.84
CA SER A 853 37.59 1.96 -55.70
C SER A 853 36.57 0.86 -55.38
N GLY A 854 35.81 0.43 -56.39
CA GLY A 854 34.70 -0.52 -56.27
C GLY A 854 33.40 0.04 -55.69
N GLY A 855 33.33 1.34 -55.36
CA GLY A 855 32.09 2.02 -54.98
C GLY A 855 31.28 2.48 -56.20
N SER A 856 29.96 2.58 -56.04
CA SER A 856 29.03 2.98 -57.12
C SER A 856 28.13 4.15 -56.73
N ALA A 857 27.98 5.14 -57.62
CA ALA A 857 26.96 6.19 -57.51
C ALA A 857 26.14 6.33 -58.79
N THR A 858 24.81 6.40 -58.67
CA THR A 858 23.92 6.56 -59.83
C THR A 858 22.99 7.76 -59.65
N PHE A 859 22.72 8.52 -60.70
CA PHE A 859 21.84 9.69 -60.67
C PHE A 859 22.29 10.78 -59.68
N THR A 860 23.60 10.97 -59.50
CA THR A 860 24.11 12.11 -58.72
C THR A 860 23.81 13.42 -59.44
N ARG A 861 23.17 14.36 -58.75
CA ARG A 861 22.98 15.73 -59.22
C ARG A 861 23.95 16.66 -58.51
N ILE A 862 24.81 17.34 -59.26
CA ILE A 862 25.80 18.29 -58.75
C ILE A 862 25.31 19.72 -59.05
N ASN A 863 24.95 20.46 -58.00
CA ASN A 863 24.56 21.87 -58.08
C ASN A 863 25.77 22.80 -57.84
N SER A 864 25.56 24.12 -57.98
CA SER A 864 26.60 25.14 -57.82
C SER A 864 27.41 24.99 -56.53
N GLY A 865 28.73 24.85 -56.70
CA GLY A 865 29.71 24.63 -55.64
C GLY A 865 29.78 23.21 -55.08
N GLY A 866 28.94 22.27 -55.53
CA GLY A 866 29.00 20.86 -55.15
C GLY A 866 30.10 20.10 -55.93
N ALA A 867 30.67 19.04 -55.32
CA ALA A 867 31.78 18.31 -55.93
C ALA A 867 31.71 16.78 -55.77
N GLN A 868 31.87 16.05 -56.88
CA GLN A 868 31.98 14.58 -56.91
C GLN A 868 33.41 14.16 -57.30
N TYR A 869 34.04 13.31 -56.49
CA TYR A 869 35.37 12.75 -56.73
C TYR A 869 35.26 11.24 -56.94
N VAL A 870 35.62 10.78 -58.14
CA VAL A 870 35.60 9.36 -58.51
C VAL A 870 37.04 8.86 -58.55
N SER A 871 37.44 8.05 -57.57
CA SER A 871 38.77 7.44 -57.52
C SER A 871 38.93 6.32 -58.56
N ALA A 872 40.16 5.90 -58.83
CA ALA A 872 40.45 4.78 -59.73
C ALA A 872 39.68 3.51 -59.32
N GLY A 873 38.94 2.93 -60.27
CA GLY A 873 38.03 1.80 -60.04
C GLY A 873 36.69 2.14 -59.37
N GLY A 874 36.42 3.41 -59.04
CA GLY A 874 35.08 3.87 -58.69
C GLY A 874 34.23 4.11 -59.95
N ILE A 875 32.92 3.89 -59.85
CA ILE A 875 31.99 3.94 -60.99
C ILE A 875 30.86 4.94 -60.71
N VAL A 876 30.60 5.84 -61.66
CA VAL A 876 29.44 6.75 -61.61
C VAL A 876 28.64 6.71 -62.91
N THR A 877 27.31 6.71 -62.80
CA THR A 877 26.41 6.67 -63.96
C THR A 877 25.29 7.71 -63.87
N SER A 878 24.92 8.29 -65.00
CA SER A 878 23.82 9.27 -65.10
C SER A 878 24.02 10.50 -64.19
N THR A 879 25.24 11.01 -64.08
CA THR A 879 25.54 12.23 -63.30
C THR A 879 25.09 13.47 -64.08
N THR A 880 24.35 14.37 -63.44
CA THR A 880 24.03 15.70 -63.99
C THR A 880 24.87 16.76 -63.28
N ILE A 881 25.59 17.59 -64.04
CA ILE A 881 26.44 18.66 -63.52
C ILE A 881 25.85 20.02 -63.96
N ASN A 882 25.33 20.77 -63.00
CA ASN A 882 24.78 22.12 -63.21
C ASN A 882 25.88 23.19 -63.07
N SER A 883 25.53 24.47 -63.31
CA SER A 883 26.44 25.63 -63.13
C SER A 883 27.26 25.54 -61.84
N ASP A 884 28.57 25.74 -61.95
CA ASP A 884 29.60 25.65 -60.90
C ASP A 884 29.70 24.31 -60.17
N GLY A 885 28.98 23.28 -60.62
CA GLY A 885 29.16 21.90 -60.18
C GLY A 885 30.44 21.31 -60.78
N GLN A 886 31.16 20.50 -59.99
CA GLN A 886 32.44 19.93 -60.37
C GLN A 886 32.42 18.40 -60.24
N GLN A 887 32.81 17.68 -61.29
CA GLN A 887 33.10 16.24 -61.23
C GLN A 887 34.56 16.00 -61.61
N LYS A 888 35.29 15.25 -60.77
CA LYS A 888 36.68 14.84 -61.04
C LYS A 888 36.78 13.32 -61.09
N VAL A 889 37.25 12.79 -62.22
CA VAL A 889 37.17 11.35 -62.57
C VAL A 889 38.56 10.77 -62.83
N PHE A 890 39.00 9.93 -61.89
CA PHE A 890 40.10 8.97 -62.05
C PHE A 890 39.59 7.53 -62.29
N GLY A 891 38.29 7.29 -62.07
CA GLY A 891 37.61 6.01 -62.29
C GLY A 891 36.87 5.96 -63.63
N THR A 892 35.62 5.54 -63.60
CA THR A 892 34.73 5.49 -64.77
C THR A 892 33.48 6.33 -64.55
N ALA A 893 33.19 7.22 -65.51
CA ALA A 893 31.92 7.92 -65.60
C ALA A 893 31.16 7.47 -66.86
N THR A 894 29.83 7.35 -66.78
CA THR A 894 28.99 6.99 -67.93
C THR A 894 27.70 7.81 -67.95
N SER A 895 27.27 8.25 -69.14
CA SER A 895 26.05 9.05 -69.32
C SER A 895 26.06 10.34 -68.49
N THR A 896 27.17 11.08 -68.49
CA THR A 896 27.24 12.37 -67.78
C THR A 896 26.65 13.49 -68.63
N THR A 897 25.76 14.29 -68.06
CA THR A 897 25.25 15.52 -68.67
C THR A 897 25.91 16.73 -68.00
N ILE A 898 26.57 17.58 -68.79
CA ILE A 898 27.23 18.80 -68.30
C ILE A 898 26.47 20.02 -68.83
N SER A 899 25.62 20.60 -67.99
CA SER A 899 24.86 21.81 -68.32
C SER A 899 25.72 23.07 -68.20
N ASN A 900 25.20 24.21 -68.68
CA ASN A 900 25.87 25.51 -68.67
C ASN A 900 26.54 25.84 -67.32
N GLY A 901 27.82 26.19 -67.37
CA GLY A 901 28.68 26.48 -66.21
C GLY A 901 29.16 25.26 -65.40
N GLY A 902 28.68 24.04 -65.69
CA GLY A 902 29.15 22.81 -65.06
C GLY A 902 30.48 22.33 -65.65
N GLN A 903 31.24 21.55 -64.87
CA GLN A 903 32.56 21.06 -65.29
C GLN A 903 32.82 19.58 -64.95
N GLN A 904 33.32 18.82 -65.92
CA GLN A 904 33.83 17.45 -65.77
C GLN A 904 35.34 17.43 -66.10
N ASN A 905 36.17 16.95 -65.17
CA ASN A 905 37.61 16.71 -65.39
C ASN A 905 37.89 15.20 -65.41
N ILE A 906 38.46 14.70 -66.49
CA ILE A 906 38.93 13.32 -66.64
C ILE A 906 40.46 13.31 -66.53
N GLU A 907 40.98 12.67 -65.48
CA GLU A 907 42.41 12.62 -65.14
C GLU A 907 42.80 11.16 -64.90
N GLY A 908 43.46 10.50 -65.86
CA GLY A 908 43.79 9.07 -65.77
C GLY A 908 42.60 8.08 -65.78
N GLY A 909 41.37 8.60 -65.81
CA GLY A 909 40.12 7.82 -65.84
C GLY A 909 39.45 7.75 -67.22
N THR A 910 38.22 7.25 -67.23
CA THR A 910 37.40 7.10 -68.45
C THR A 910 36.05 7.80 -68.33
N ALA A 911 35.56 8.41 -69.41
CA ALA A 911 34.17 8.83 -69.55
C ALA A 911 33.55 8.30 -70.86
N ASN A 912 32.29 7.88 -70.79
CA ASN A 912 31.59 7.27 -71.92
C ASN A 912 30.18 7.86 -72.04
N HIS A 913 29.76 8.28 -73.24
CA HIS A 913 28.50 8.99 -73.49
C HIS A 913 28.37 10.28 -72.65
N THR A 914 29.36 11.18 -72.68
CA THR A 914 29.21 12.52 -72.10
C THR A 914 28.44 13.44 -73.07
N THR A 915 27.42 14.13 -72.57
CA THR A 915 26.67 15.17 -73.30
C THR A 915 26.98 16.54 -72.70
N ILE A 916 27.39 17.51 -73.53
CA ILE A 916 27.73 18.88 -73.11
C ILE A 916 26.68 19.86 -73.64
N GLU A 917 26.07 20.61 -72.73
CA GLU A 917 25.00 21.60 -72.97
C GLU A 917 25.39 22.95 -72.35
N GLY A 918 26.53 23.49 -72.79
CA GLY A 918 27.08 24.78 -72.35
C GLY A 918 28.15 24.66 -71.25
N GLY A 919 28.39 23.46 -70.73
CA GLY A 919 29.44 23.20 -69.73
C GLY A 919 30.83 23.00 -70.34
N ILE A 920 31.77 22.52 -69.51
CA ILE A 920 33.15 22.22 -69.92
C ILE A 920 33.52 20.78 -69.55
N LEU A 921 33.94 19.99 -70.54
CA LEU A 921 34.66 18.73 -70.36
C LEU A 921 36.15 18.97 -70.53
N ARG A 922 36.99 18.60 -69.56
CA ARG A 922 38.44 18.62 -69.69
C ARG A 922 39.02 17.21 -69.60
N VAL A 923 39.83 16.85 -70.59
CA VAL A 923 40.52 15.56 -70.70
C VAL A 923 42.01 15.82 -70.54
N TYR A 924 42.58 15.37 -69.44
CA TYR A 924 44.00 15.56 -69.10
C TYR A 924 44.82 14.27 -69.33
N GLN A 925 46.08 14.29 -68.91
CA GLN A 925 47.03 13.18 -69.06
C GLN A 925 46.43 11.83 -68.65
N GLY A 926 46.40 10.89 -69.60
CA GLY A 926 45.89 9.52 -69.39
C GLY A 926 44.37 9.42 -69.26
N GLY A 927 43.64 10.53 -69.35
CA GLY A 927 42.19 10.54 -69.45
C GLY A 927 41.74 10.14 -70.86
N ALA A 928 40.71 9.30 -70.94
CA ALA A 928 40.09 8.90 -72.21
C ALA A 928 38.59 9.14 -72.19
N VAL A 929 38.05 9.73 -73.26
CA VAL A 929 36.61 9.94 -73.43
C VAL A 929 36.11 9.35 -74.74
N THR A 930 34.94 8.73 -74.73
CA THR A 930 34.34 8.14 -75.94
C THR A 930 32.87 8.52 -76.08
N SER A 931 32.42 8.67 -77.32
CA SER A 931 31.03 9.00 -77.67
C SER A 931 30.58 10.32 -77.03
N THR A 932 31.40 11.37 -77.15
CA THR A 932 31.05 12.70 -76.61
C THR A 932 30.14 13.45 -77.58
N ILE A 933 29.05 14.01 -77.08
CA ILE A 933 28.14 14.88 -77.84
C ILE A 933 28.27 16.30 -77.29
N ILE A 934 28.66 17.25 -78.12
CA ILE A 934 28.80 18.67 -77.77
C ILE A 934 27.66 19.43 -78.45
N ASN A 935 26.53 19.60 -77.74
CA ASN A 935 25.41 20.42 -78.21
C ASN A 935 25.75 21.91 -78.10
N SER A 936 26.43 22.29 -77.03
CA SER A 936 27.02 23.62 -76.82
C SER A 936 28.08 23.57 -75.73
N GLY A 937 28.90 24.61 -75.59
CA GLY A 937 30.02 24.61 -74.62
C GLY A 937 31.26 23.93 -75.17
N THR A 938 32.14 23.45 -74.29
CA THR A 938 33.54 23.15 -74.66
C THR A 938 34.03 21.78 -74.22
N GLN A 939 34.74 21.07 -75.09
CA GLN A 939 35.64 19.97 -74.74
C GLN A 939 37.11 20.41 -74.91
N ASP A 940 37.88 20.47 -73.82
CA ASP A 940 39.32 20.72 -73.84
C ASP A 940 40.10 19.40 -73.69
N ILE A 941 41.02 19.11 -74.60
CA ILE A 941 41.88 17.90 -74.57
C ILE A 941 43.35 18.36 -74.44
N HIS A 942 44.01 17.98 -73.34
CA HIS A 942 45.34 18.46 -72.98
C HIS A 942 46.33 17.31 -72.74
N TYR A 943 47.62 17.54 -73.08
CA TYR A 943 48.70 16.55 -72.91
C TYR A 943 48.29 15.22 -73.54
N THR A 944 48.71 14.07 -73.01
CA THR A 944 48.32 12.74 -73.54
C THR A 944 46.87 12.34 -73.19
N GLY A 945 45.92 13.27 -73.28
CA GLY A 945 44.48 13.02 -73.20
C GLY A 945 43.92 12.60 -74.56
N SER A 946 42.90 11.73 -74.56
CA SER A 946 42.30 11.21 -75.80
C SER A 946 40.77 11.33 -75.80
N ALA A 947 40.21 11.73 -76.95
CA ALA A 947 38.78 11.66 -77.23
C ALA A 947 38.52 10.83 -78.49
N MET A 948 37.46 10.02 -78.49
CA MET A 948 37.06 9.18 -79.63
C MET A 948 35.55 9.30 -79.89
N PHE A 949 35.15 9.33 -81.17
CA PHE A 949 33.75 9.50 -81.59
C PHE A 949 33.10 10.77 -81.00
N THR A 950 33.76 11.92 -81.18
CA THR A 950 33.21 13.22 -80.75
C THR A 950 32.30 13.78 -81.85
N THR A 951 31.06 14.10 -81.50
CA THR A 951 30.11 14.82 -82.37
C THR A 951 29.90 16.23 -81.85
N ILE A 952 30.14 17.23 -82.69
CA ILE A 952 30.06 18.66 -82.36
C ILE A 952 28.91 19.30 -83.15
N HIS A 953 27.94 19.90 -82.47
CA HIS A 953 26.83 20.63 -83.08
C HIS A 953 27.05 22.15 -83.03
N ASN A 954 26.14 22.91 -83.65
CA ASN A 954 26.18 24.38 -83.66
C ASN A 954 26.22 24.99 -82.24
N GLY A 955 27.24 25.79 -81.97
CA GLY A 955 27.52 26.38 -80.66
C GLY A 955 28.40 25.50 -79.74
N GLY A 956 28.79 24.30 -80.19
CA GLY A 956 29.78 23.45 -79.54
C GLY A 956 31.21 23.72 -80.01
N LYS A 957 32.18 23.58 -79.11
CA LYS A 957 33.61 23.73 -79.38
C LYS A 957 34.42 22.55 -78.85
N GLN A 958 35.39 22.08 -79.62
CA GLN A 958 36.48 21.22 -79.17
C GLN A 958 37.80 22.01 -79.28
N ASN A 959 38.65 21.95 -78.26
CA ASN A 959 40.04 22.44 -78.31
C ASN A 959 40.97 21.25 -78.04
N VAL A 960 41.80 20.89 -79.02
CA VAL A 960 42.85 19.87 -78.85
C VAL A 960 44.18 20.59 -78.72
N TYR A 961 44.77 20.57 -77.53
CA TYR A 961 46.04 21.20 -77.21
C TYR A 961 47.22 20.27 -77.50
N GLY A 962 48.44 20.82 -77.54
CA GLY A 962 49.66 20.07 -77.86
C GLY A 962 49.84 18.77 -77.06
N GLY A 963 50.12 17.68 -77.77
CA GLY A 963 50.20 16.31 -77.25
C GLY A 963 48.86 15.56 -77.17
N GLY A 964 47.73 16.25 -77.34
CA GLY A 964 46.38 15.67 -77.28
C GLY A 964 45.94 15.02 -78.59
N THR A 965 45.03 14.06 -78.48
CA THR A 965 44.49 13.32 -79.64
C THR A 965 42.97 13.31 -79.63
N THR A 966 42.36 13.69 -80.75
CA THR A 966 40.95 13.37 -81.05
C THR A 966 40.89 12.34 -82.18
N THR A 967 39.97 11.39 -82.08
CA THR A 967 39.80 10.31 -83.06
C THR A 967 38.36 10.24 -83.55
N ASP A 968 38.18 10.13 -84.86
CA ASP A 968 36.87 10.06 -85.54
C ASP A 968 35.88 11.16 -85.08
N THR A 969 36.11 12.39 -85.56
CA THR A 969 35.39 13.60 -85.13
C THR A 969 34.40 14.06 -86.20
N THR A 970 33.13 14.24 -85.85
CA THR A 970 32.11 14.84 -86.74
C THR A 970 31.79 16.26 -86.27
N ILE A 971 32.00 17.24 -87.15
CA ILE A 971 31.70 18.66 -86.92
C ILE A 971 30.49 19.06 -87.77
N ASN A 972 29.34 19.25 -87.13
CA ASN A 972 28.04 19.54 -87.75
C ASN A 972 27.50 20.89 -87.26
N GLY A 973 28.15 21.98 -87.72
CA GLY A 973 27.82 23.37 -87.37
C GLY A 973 28.64 24.00 -86.23
N GLY A 974 29.48 23.22 -85.53
CA GLY A 974 30.34 23.72 -84.45
C GLY A 974 31.80 23.93 -84.88
N GLN A 975 32.72 24.04 -83.91
CA GLN A 975 34.15 24.23 -84.14
C GLN A 975 35.01 23.14 -83.48
N SER A 976 36.06 22.66 -84.16
CA SER A 976 37.19 21.98 -83.50
C SER A 976 38.49 22.71 -83.82
N TRP A 977 39.31 22.98 -82.80
CA TRP A 977 40.60 23.67 -82.94
C TRP A 977 41.75 22.77 -82.51
N LEU A 978 42.61 22.39 -83.46
CA LEU A 978 43.88 21.70 -83.25
C LEU A 978 45.01 22.74 -83.08
N TRP A 979 45.61 22.78 -81.90
CA TRP A 979 46.77 23.63 -81.61
C TRP A 979 48.09 22.97 -82.06
N ALA A 980 49.19 23.72 -82.03
CA ALA A 980 50.52 23.19 -82.36
C ALA A 980 50.83 21.90 -81.55
N GLY A 981 51.22 20.83 -82.24
CA GLY A 981 51.48 19.52 -81.66
C GLY A 981 50.25 18.68 -81.28
N ALA A 982 49.03 19.11 -81.63
CA ALA A 982 47.81 18.31 -81.48
C ALA A 982 47.59 17.38 -82.69
N VAL A 983 46.88 16.26 -82.46
CA VAL A 983 46.60 15.26 -83.49
C VAL A 983 45.09 14.99 -83.62
N ALA A 984 44.58 15.04 -84.85
CA ALA A 984 43.31 14.42 -85.23
C ALA A 984 43.59 13.13 -86.03
N ASP A 985 43.38 11.99 -85.40
CA ASP A 985 43.63 10.64 -85.95
C ASP A 985 42.33 10.03 -86.49
N GLY A 986 42.35 9.30 -87.60
CA GLY A 986 41.13 8.88 -88.28
C GLY A 986 40.35 10.04 -88.94
N GLU A 987 39.05 9.84 -89.19
CA GLU A 987 38.26 10.77 -90.02
C GLU A 987 37.78 12.00 -89.23
N THR A 988 38.15 13.20 -89.67
CA THR A 988 37.54 14.45 -89.23
C THR A 988 36.59 14.96 -90.30
N ARG A 989 35.29 14.70 -90.12
CA ARG A 989 34.24 15.09 -91.07
C ARG A 989 33.66 16.45 -90.72
N VAL A 990 33.71 17.40 -91.65
CA VAL A 990 33.33 18.80 -91.46
C VAL A 990 32.16 19.15 -92.38
N SER A 991 30.94 19.15 -91.85
CA SER A 991 29.72 19.47 -92.59
C SER A 991 29.49 20.99 -92.70
N ALA A 992 28.57 21.40 -93.59
CA ALA A 992 28.20 22.80 -93.80
C ALA A 992 27.93 23.58 -92.49
N GLY A 993 28.55 24.75 -92.38
CA GLY A 993 28.53 25.60 -91.17
C GLY A 993 29.46 25.13 -90.03
N GLY A 994 30.07 23.95 -90.13
CA GLY A 994 31.12 23.50 -89.23
C GLY A 994 32.51 23.95 -89.67
N GLU A 995 33.41 24.10 -88.71
CA GLU A 995 34.79 24.54 -88.94
C GLU A 995 35.81 23.65 -88.19
N LEU A 996 36.81 23.16 -88.92
CA LEU A 996 38.05 22.62 -88.36
C LEU A 996 39.12 23.72 -88.44
N LEU A 997 39.73 24.09 -87.34
CA LEU A 997 40.77 25.12 -87.28
C LEU A 997 42.10 24.49 -86.85
N MET A 998 43.17 24.73 -87.58
CA MET A 998 44.49 24.12 -87.38
C MET A 998 45.58 25.18 -87.28
N ASN A 999 46.34 25.17 -86.19
CA ASN A 999 47.57 25.96 -86.10
C ASN A 999 48.74 25.26 -86.83
N ALA A 1000 49.78 26.00 -87.17
CA ALA A 1000 51.08 25.44 -87.56
C ALA A 1000 51.56 24.39 -86.55
N GLY A 1001 52.10 23.27 -87.05
CA GLY A 1001 52.52 22.13 -86.23
C GLY A 1001 51.41 21.20 -85.75
N ALA A 1002 50.14 21.44 -86.11
CA ALA A 1002 49.05 20.48 -85.89
C ALA A 1002 48.97 19.43 -87.03
N LEU A 1003 48.53 18.22 -86.72
CA LEU A 1003 48.35 17.11 -87.67
C LEU A 1003 46.89 16.64 -87.70
N ALA A 1004 46.29 16.53 -88.88
CA ALA A 1004 45.04 15.82 -89.11
C ALA A 1004 45.27 14.73 -90.17
N THR A 1005 44.89 13.48 -89.89
CA THR A 1005 45.26 12.34 -90.75
C THR A 1005 44.30 12.16 -91.94
N ASP A 1006 42.99 12.24 -91.73
CA ASP A 1006 41.97 12.32 -92.78
C ASP A 1006 40.94 13.42 -92.45
N VAL A 1007 40.73 14.34 -93.37
CA VAL A 1007 39.78 15.46 -93.25
C VAL A 1007 38.81 15.39 -94.43
N ASN A 1008 37.52 15.35 -94.12
CA ASN A 1008 36.44 15.18 -95.09
C ASN A 1008 35.47 16.37 -95.00
N ILE A 1009 35.65 17.37 -95.88
CA ILE A 1009 34.83 18.58 -95.93
C ILE A 1009 33.61 18.33 -96.81
N GLN A 1010 32.42 18.51 -96.23
CA GLN A 1010 31.12 18.38 -96.89
C GLN A 1010 30.39 19.74 -96.79
N GLY A 1011 30.88 20.72 -97.54
CA GLY A 1011 30.41 22.12 -97.49
C GLY A 1011 30.86 22.94 -96.27
N GLY A 1012 31.67 22.38 -95.37
CA GLY A 1012 32.24 23.07 -94.19
C GLY A 1012 33.49 23.90 -94.50
N THR A 1013 34.22 24.29 -93.45
CA THR A 1013 35.47 25.08 -93.55
C THR A 1013 36.64 24.39 -92.84
N LEU A 1014 37.81 24.40 -93.47
CA LEU A 1014 39.11 24.17 -92.83
C LEU A 1014 39.86 25.50 -92.73
N SER A 1015 40.13 26.00 -91.54
CA SER A 1015 40.84 27.26 -91.30
C SER A 1015 42.26 27.01 -90.79
N ILE A 1016 43.28 27.56 -91.46
CA ILE A 1016 44.69 27.43 -91.09
C ILE A 1016 45.19 28.73 -90.46
N ASN A 1017 45.97 28.64 -89.39
CA ASN A 1017 46.43 29.77 -88.60
C ASN A 1017 47.93 29.68 -88.26
N ASP A 1018 48.66 30.79 -88.42
CA ASP A 1018 50.09 30.86 -88.09
C ASP A 1018 50.29 31.52 -86.72
N LEU A 1019 50.54 30.70 -85.70
CA LEU A 1019 51.00 31.14 -84.39
C LEU A 1019 52.20 30.26 -84.03
N GLU A 1020 53.34 30.89 -83.74
CA GLU A 1020 54.65 30.24 -83.60
C GLU A 1020 54.60 28.87 -82.90
N ALA A 1021 55.05 27.82 -83.61
CA ALA A 1021 55.21 26.48 -83.05
C ALA A 1021 56.59 26.34 -82.38
N PRO A 1022 56.71 26.22 -81.04
CA PRO A 1022 58.03 26.33 -80.37
C PRO A 1022 59.02 25.17 -80.63
N SER A 1023 58.58 24.08 -81.28
CA SER A 1023 59.40 22.87 -81.50
C SER A 1023 58.82 21.86 -82.53
N GLY A 1024 57.91 22.27 -83.41
CA GLY A 1024 57.22 21.40 -84.36
C GLY A 1024 57.54 21.70 -85.83
N PRO A 1025 56.95 20.96 -86.81
CA PRO A 1025 56.99 21.37 -88.21
C PRO A 1025 56.29 22.73 -88.38
N GLU A 1026 56.88 23.62 -89.17
CA GLU A 1026 56.43 25.01 -89.39
C GLU A 1026 55.12 25.14 -90.21
N THR A 1027 54.39 24.04 -90.45
CA THR A 1027 53.18 24.01 -91.27
C THR A 1027 52.09 23.21 -90.57
N ALA A 1028 50.82 23.56 -90.82
CA ALA A 1028 49.74 22.65 -90.51
C ALA A 1028 49.79 21.48 -91.50
N GLN A 1029 49.55 20.25 -91.04
CA GLN A 1029 49.66 19.04 -91.87
C GLN A 1029 48.33 18.31 -91.95
N VAL A 1030 47.85 18.08 -93.18
CA VAL A 1030 46.71 17.22 -93.47
C VAL A 1030 47.19 16.03 -94.29
N GLY A 1031 46.97 14.81 -93.80
CA GLY A 1031 47.30 13.58 -94.53
C GLY A 1031 46.45 13.47 -95.80
N LYS A 1032 45.16 13.22 -95.63
CA LYS A 1032 44.17 13.23 -96.72
C LYS A 1032 43.17 14.35 -96.51
N LEU A 1033 42.99 15.21 -97.51
CA LEU A 1033 41.93 16.22 -97.58
C LEU A 1033 40.98 15.84 -98.72
N THR A 1034 39.74 15.52 -98.36
CA THR A 1034 38.64 15.29 -99.32
C THR A 1034 37.67 16.45 -99.21
N MET A 1035 37.24 17.03 -100.33
CA MET A 1035 36.31 18.16 -100.36
C MET A 1035 35.14 17.90 -101.31
N ASP A 1036 33.93 18.07 -100.82
CA ASP A 1036 32.69 18.13 -101.58
C ASP A 1036 32.06 19.51 -101.33
N GLY A 1037 32.58 20.51 -102.04
CA GLY A 1037 32.40 21.92 -101.75
C GLY A 1037 33.07 22.36 -100.42
N GLY A 1038 32.72 23.56 -99.97
CA GLY A 1038 33.33 24.17 -98.78
C GLY A 1038 34.63 24.91 -99.08
N ASN A 1039 35.34 25.31 -98.03
CA ASN A 1039 36.49 26.22 -98.15
C ASN A 1039 37.69 25.79 -97.29
N VAL A 1040 38.90 26.02 -97.79
CA VAL A 1040 40.14 26.06 -97.01
C VAL A 1040 40.54 27.53 -96.85
N ASN A 1041 40.38 28.06 -95.65
CA ASN A 1041 40.64 29.46 -95.31
C ASN A 1041 42.00 29.59 -94.63
N PHE A 1042 42.65 30.73 -94.81
CA PHE A 1042 43.85 31.08 -94.07
C PHE A 1042 43.57 32.33 -93.24
N LEU A 1043 43.94 32.26 -91.96
CA LEU A 1043 43.76 33.34 -91.00
C LEU A 1043 45.06 34.14 -90.89
N ARG A 1044 44.94 35.47 -90.83
CA ARG A 1044 46.06 36.40 -90.73
C ARG A 1044 46.32 36.73 -89.26
N ASN A 1045 47.56 36.58 -88.80
CA ASN A 1045 47.92 36.87 -87.42
C ASN A 1045 48.18 38.39 -87.18
N SER A 1046 48.40 38.78 -85.93
CA SER A 1046 48.62 40.18 -85.52
C SER A 1046 49.87 40.81 -86.13
N ASP A 1047 50.85 39.99 -86.46
CA ASP A 1047 52.18 40.38 -86.89
C ASP A 1047 52.29 40.39 -88.43
N GLY A 1048 51.22 39.97 -89.11
CA GLY A 1048 51.05 40.04 -90.56
C GLY A 1048 51.62 38.86 -91.34
N GLU A 1049 51.95 37.76 -90.66
CA GLU A 1049 52.56 36.57 -91.25
C GLU A 1049 51.56 35.70 -92.01
N PHE A 1050 52.10 34.76 -92.79
CA PHE A 1050 51.34 33.96 -93.75
C PHE A 1050 51.44 32.45 -93.49
N ALA A 1051 50.40 31.94 -92.85
CA ALA A 1051 50.15 30.52 -92.63
C ALA A 1051 50.44 29.62 -93.85
N LYS A 1052 51.07 28.48 -93.56
CA LYS A 1052 51.44 27.43 -94.52
C LYS A 1052 50.69 26.13 -94.23
N LEU A 1053 50.24 25.45 -95.28
CA LEU A 1053 49.54 24.16 -95.21
C LEU A 1053 50.26 23.11 -96.06
N THR A 1054 50.48 21.92 -95.52
CA THR A 1054 50.96 20.75 -96.26
C THR A 1054 49.83 19.72 -96.34
N ILE A 1055 49.49 19.28 -97.55
CA ILE A 1055 48.47 18.27 -97.83
C ILE A 1055 49.15 17.07 -98.52
N THR A 1056 49.08 15.87 -97.95
CA THR A 1056 49.68 14.70 -98.62
C THR A 1056 48.80 14.19 -99.76
N VAL A 1057 47.47 14.21 -99.61
CA VAL A 1057 46.51 13.82 -100.66
C VAL A 1057 45.34 14.80 -100.72
N LEU A 1058 45.14 15.51 -101.83
CA LEU A 1058 43.96 16.38 -102.04
C LEU A 1058 42.99 15.76 -103.06
N ASN A 1059 41.69 15.67 -102.75
CA ASN A 1059 40.68 15.22 -103.71
C ASN A 1059 39.38 16.01 -103.66
N GLY A 1060 38.75 16.23 -104.83
CA GLY A 1060 37.36 16.69 -104.96
C GLY A 1060 37.19 18.11 -105.51
N THR A 1061 36.31 18.91 -104.90
CA THR A 1061 36.03 20.29 -105.30
C THR A 1061 35.81 21.21 -104.10
N GLY A 1062 36.20 22.49 -104.23
CA GLY A 1062 36.08 23.50 -103.17
C GLY A 1062 36.94 24.74 -103.45
N ASN A 1063 37.06 25.65 -102.47
CA ASN A 1063 37.85 26.88 -102.64
C ASN A 1063 39.00 26.98 -101.63
N PHE A 1064 40.13 27.53 -102.04
CA PHE A 1064 41.22 28.00 -101.18
C PHE A 1064 41.16 29.54 -101.09
N LEU A 1065 41.03 30.09 -99.88
CA LEU A 1065 41.00 31.52 -99.60
C LEU A 1065 42.33 31.95 -98.99
N LEU A 1066 43.22 32.47 -99.84
CA LEU A 1066 44.59 32.85 -99.51
C LEU A 1066 44.70 34.36 -99.28
N ASN A 1067 45.43 34.78 -98.25
CA ASN A 1067 45.82 36.18 -98.08
C ASN A 1067 47.20 36.41 -98.68
N THR A 1068 47.43 37.60 -99.23
CA THR A 1068 48.73 38.02 -99.77
C THR A 1068 49.11 39.40 -99.25
N SER A 1069 50.39 39.73 -99.37
CA SER A 1069 50.89 41.08 -99.50
C SER A 1069 51.76 41.08 -100.75
N LEU A 1070 51.16 41.41 -101.89
CA LEU A 1070 51.83 41.42 -103.20
C LEU A 1070 53.02 42.38 -103.19
N ALA A 1071 52.90 43.49 -102.48
CA ALA A 1071 53.99 44.45 -102.24
C ALA A 1071 55.17 43.88 -101.41
N ASP A 1072 54.93 42.88 -100.55
CA ASP A 1072 55.97 42.21 -99.74
C ASP A 1072 56.42 40.87 -100.35
N LYS A 1073 55.84 40.46 -101.49
CA LYS A 1073 56.08 39.16 -102.15
C LYS A 1073 55.90 37.98 -101.17
N ALA A 1074 54.94 38.11 -100.26
CA ALA A 1074 54.62 37.14 -99.24
C ALA A 1074 53.11 36.83 -99.26
N GLY A 1075 52.75 35.57 -99.02
CA GLY A 1075 51.37 35.11 -99.11
C GLY A 1075 51.19 33.73 -98.47
N ASN A 1076 49.95 33.37 -98.19
CA ASN A 1076 49.63 32.02 -97.71
C ASN A 1076 50.03 30.99 -98.76
N PHE A 1077 50.65 29.89 -98.30
CA PHE A 1077 51.28 28.93 -99.18
C PHE A 1077 50.83 27.50 -98.90
N VAL A 1078 50.38 26.79 -99.94
CA VAL A 1078 49.92 25.40 -99.85
C VAL A 1078 50.89 24.49 -100.59
N THR A 1079 51.36 23.43 -99.95
CA THR A 1079 52.08 22.34 -100.61
C THR A 1079 51.19 21.12 -100.70
N ILE A 1080 51.06 20.54 -101.88
CA ILE A 1080 50.28 19.33 -102.16
C ILE A 1080 51.23 18.27 -102.72
N GLU A 1081 51.35 17.11 -102.07
CA GLU A 1081 52.23 16.04 -102.55
C GLU A 1081 51.60 15.25 -103.72
N GLN A 1082 50.29 14.95 -103.65
CA GLN A 1082 49.52 14.31 -104.74
C GLN A 1082 48.02 14.65 -104.66
N GLY A 1083 47.27 14.61 -105.77
CA GLY A 1083 45.82 14.77 -105.73
C GLY A 1083 45.06 14.74 -107.06
N SER A 1084 43.75 14.99 -107.00
CA SER A 1084 42.88 15.13 -108.19
C SER A 1084 41.66 16.01 -107.93
N GLY A 1085 41.30 16.91 -108.86
CA GLY A 1085 40.09 17.73 -108.71
C GLY A 1085 40.14 19.13 -109.33
N GLN A 1086 39.06 19.90 -109.13
CA GLN A 1086 38.94 21.29 -109.57
C GLN A 1086 38.64 22.19 -108.38
N PHE A 1087 39.49 23.19 -108.16
CA PHE A 1087 39.42 24.07 -106.99
C PHE A 1087 39.47 25.55 -107.38
N GLY A 1088 38.70 26.38 -106.68
CA GLY A 1088 38.83 27.83 -106.76
C GLY A 1088 39.99 28.34 -105.90
N ILE A 1089 40.73 29.35 -106.36
CA ILE A 1089 41.62 30.17 -105.53
C ILE A 1089 41.02 31.57 -105.45
N ALA A 1090 40.64 32.00 -104.25
CA ALA A 1090 40.34 33.38 -103.94
C ALA A 1090 41.56 34.01 -103.25
N VAL A 1091 41.94 35.21 -103.69
CA VAL A 1091 43.05 35.95 -103.09
C VAL A 1091 42.56 37.26 -102.48
N ASN A 1092 43.01 37.51 -101.26
CA ASN A 1092 42.73 38.71 -100.48
C ASN A 1092 44.03 39.44 -100.17
N ASP A 1093 44.35 40.50 -100.94
CA ASP A 1093 45.59 41.23 -100.75
C ASP A 1093 45.54 42.19 -99.54
N SER A 1094 46.71 42.45 -98.97
CA SER A 1094 46.94 43.38 -97.87
C SER A 1094 46.54 44.84 -98.15
N GLY A 1095 46.48 45.25 -99.43
CA GLY A 1095 46.30 46.64 -99.85
C GLY A 1095 47.52 47.53 -99.61
N LYS A 1096 48.69 46.95 -99.31
CA LYS A 1096 49.96 47.67 -99.17
C LYS A 1096 50.44 48.13 -100.56
N GLU A 1097 50.89 49.38 -100.65
CA GLU A 1097 51.39 49.94 -101.91
C GLU A 1097 52.62 49.18 -102.44
N ILE A 1098 52.50 48.67 -103.66
CA ILE A 1098 53.58 48.00 -104.40
C ILE A 1098 54.61 49.07 -104.80
N SER A 1099 55.78 49.03 -104.18
CA SER A 1099 56.90 49.96 -104.40
C SER A 1099 58.15 49.30 -104.98
N ASP A 1100 58.19 47.96 -105.00
CA ASP A 1100 59.14 47.14 -105.77
C ASP A 1100 58.40 46.65 -107.03
N HIS A 1101 58.96 46.96 -108.20
CA HIS A 1101 58.37 46.67 -109.51
C HIS A 1101 59.22 45.70 -110.34
N ASP A 1102 60.34 45.19 -109.80
CA ASP A 1102 61.32 44.39 -110.56
C ASP A 1102 60.88 42.93 -110.76
N ASP A 1103 60.02 42.44 -109.87
CA ASP A 1103 59.36 41.13 -109.94
C ASP A 1103 57.96 41.27 -109.36
N LEU A 1104 56.95 41.00 -110.17
CA LEU A 1104 55.54 41.10 -109.83
C LEU A 1104 54.91 39.70 -109.80
N THR A 1105 55.62 38.71 -109.28
CA THR A 1105 55.11 37.34 -109.08
C THR A 1105 55.04 36.93 -107.61
N LEU A 1106 54.06 36.08 -107.27
CA LEU A 1106 53.89 35.52 -105.93
C LEU A 1106 53.35 34.09 -105.99
N ASN A 1107 54.13 33.13 -105.48
CA ASN A 1107 53.75 31.72 -105.43
C ASN A 1107 52.70 31.46 -104.35
N LEU A 1108 51.65 30.69 -104.70
CA LEU A 1108 50.52 30.41 -103.81
C LEU A 1108 50.38 28.92 -103.49
N ILE A 1109 50.55 28.05 -104.49
CA ILE A 1109 50.43 26.60 -104.32
C ILE A 1109 51.58 25.89 -105.04
N HIS A 1110 52.23 24.94 -104.38
CA HIS A 1110 53.15 23.99 -104.98
C HIS A 1110 52.50 22.61 -105.03
N GLU A 1111 52.13 22.18 -106.23
CA GLU A 1111 51.53 20.90 -106.57
C GLU A 1111 52.61 19.97 -107.12
N LYS A 1112 53.08 19.01 -106.32
CA LYS A 1112 54.15 18.06 -106.72
C LYS A 1112 53.66 16.89 -107.57
N GLY A 1113 52.35 16.76 -107.76
CA GLY A 1113 51.77 15.74 -108.61
C GLY A 1113 50.26 15.66 -108.50
N GLY A 1114 49.63 15.12 -109.54
CA GLY A 1114 48.18 14.96 -109.59
C GLY A 1114 47.58 15.32 -110.94
N ASP A 1115 46.25 15.39 -110.94
CA ASP A 1115 45.43 16.00 -111.99
C ASP A 1115 44.56 17.06 -111.30
N ILE A 1116 45.20 18.17 -110.90
CA ILE A 1116 44.57 19.24 -110.13
C ILE A 1116 44.53 20.51 -111.00
N ASN A 1117 43.34 21.09 -111.15
CA ASN A 1117 43.18 22.38 -111.80
C ASN A 1117 42.71 23.45 -110.79
N PHE A 1118 43.33 24.62 -110.86
CA PHE A 1118 42.96 25.78 -110.07
C PHE A 1118 42.44 26.91 -110.97
N GLU A 1119 41.27 27.47 -110.62
CA GLU A 1119 40.72 28.67 -111.25
C GLU A 1119 40.66 29.84 -110.27
N MET A 1120 40.80 31.08 -110.76
CA MET A 1120 40.60 32.26 -109.93
C MET A 1120 39.11 32.45 -109.61
N VAL A 1121 38.77 32.60 -108.34
CA VAL A 1121 37.42 32.91 -107.87
C VAL A 1121 37.40 34.14 -106.96
N THR A 1122 36.27 34.81 -106.85
CA THR A 1122 36.04 35.79 -105.78
C THR A 1122 35.97 35.08 -104.42
N ALA A 1123 36.10 35.82 -103.32
CA ALA A 1123 35.87 35.29 -101.97
C ALA A 1123 34.46 34.68 -101.74
N SER A 1124 33.52 34.84 -102.68
CA SER A 1124 32.21 34.20 -102.69
C SER A 1124 32.12 32.97 -103.61
N GLY A 1125 33.25 32.41 -104.06
CA GLY A 1125 33.31 31.22 -104.92
C GLY A 1125 32.82 31.43 -106.37
N ARG A 1126 32.80 32.67 -106.87
CA ARG A 1126 32.40 32.96 -108.27
C ARG A 1126 33.65 33.17 -109.12
N SER A 1127 33.79 32.46 -110.23
CA SER A 1127 34.94 32.59 -111.15
C SER A 1127 35.21 34.04 -111.56
N THR A 1128 36.47 34.45 -111.47
CA THR A 1128 37.02 35.74 -111.90
C THR A 1128 38.25 35.49 -112.78
N ARG A 1129 38.72 36.50 -113.51
CA ARG A 1129 39.96 36.41 -114.31
C ARG A 1129 41.12 37.20 -113.71
N PHE A 1130 40.87 37.97 -112.66
CA PHE A 1130 41.87 38.84 -112.05
C PHE A 1130 41.52 39.16 -110.59
N VAL A 1131 42.55 39.58 -109.86
CA VAL A 1131 42.49 40.22 -108.54
C VAL A 1131 43.19 41.59 -108.65
N ASP A 1132 42.64 42.59 -107.98
CA ASP A 1132 43.17 43.96 -107.95
C ASP A 1132 44.21 44.08 -106.83
N GLY A 1133 45.46 44.35 -107.21
CA GLY A 1133 46.59 44.63 -106.29
C GLY A 1133 46.87 46.12 -106.12
N GLY A 1134 45.93 47.00 -106.47
CA GLY A 1134 46.06 48.45 -106.45
C GLY A 1134 46.77 49.00 -107.68
N THR A 1135 48.09 48.82 -107.77
CA THR A 1135 48.90 49.33 -108.90
C THR A 1135 48.80 48.43 -110.13
N TYR A 1136 48.54 47.13 -109.93
CA TYR A 1136 48.47 46.12 -110.99
C TYR A 1136 47.26 45.20 -110.81
N MET A 1137 46.68 44.76 -111.92
CA MET A 1137 45.77 43.61 -111.94
C MET A 1137 46.61 42.34 -111.99
N TYR A 1138 46.37 41.39 -111.10
CA TYR A 1138 47.05 40.10 -111.07
C TYR A 1138 46.15 38.99 -111.61
N THR A 1139 46.72 38.03 -112.34
CA THR A 1139 46.06 36.78 -112.73
C THR A 1139 46.85 35.57 -112.25
N LEU A 1140 46.20 34.41 -112.24
CA LEU A 1140 46.82 33.15 -111.86
C LEU A 1140 47.49 32.49 -113.08
N TYR A 1141 48.75 32.17 -112.92
CA TYR A 1141 49.56 31.38 -113.84
C TYR A 1141 49.99 30.08 -113.15
N ASN A 1142 50.46 29.11 -113.93
CA ASN A 1142 51.25 28.00 -113.43
C ASN A 1142 52.56 27.87 -114.22
N GLN A 1143 53.60 27.41 -113.55
CA GLN A 1143 54.87 27.07 -114.15
C GLN A 1143 55.49 25.89 -113.40
N GLN A 1144 56.00 24.92 -114.15
CA GLN A 1144 56.71 23.78 -113.59
C GLN A 1144 58.08 24.21 -113.04
N ASP A 1145 58.44 23.70 -111.84
CA ASP A 1145 59.73 23.89 -111.17
C ASP A 1145 60.15 25.37 -110.92
N LYS A 1146 59.18 26.30 -110.80
CA LYS A 1146 59.42 27.74 -110.60
C LYS A 1146 60.07 28.04 -109.23
N ASP A 1147 60.93 29.06 -109.20
CA ASP A 1147 61.61 29.63 -108.03
C ASP A 1147 62.31 28.63 -107.09
N GLY A 1148 62.79 27.50 -107.66
CA GLY A 1148 63.50 26.46 -106.92
C GLY A 1148 62.61 25.45 -106.19
N LEU A 1149 61.28 25.57 -106.33
CA LEU A 1149 60.30 24.58 -105.87
C LEU A 1149 60.23 23.44 -106.89
N THR A 1150 61.18 22.51 -106.80
CA THR A 1150 61.26 21.39 -107.76
C THR A 1150 60.31 20.26 -107.44
N GLY A 1151 59.83 19.61 -108.49
CA GLY A 1151 59.03 18.38 -108.43
C GLY A 1151 57.58 18.54 -108.88
N GLY A 1152 57.18 19.64 -109.53
CA GLY A 1152 55.80 19.80 -109.99
C GLY A 1152 55.43 21.23 -110.42
N ASN A 1153 54.13 21.52 -110.46
CA ASN A 1153 53.60 22.84 -110.83
C ASN A 1153 53.62 23.78 -109.62
N VAL A 1154 54.09 25.01 -109.84
CA VAL A 1154 53.86 26.12 -108.92
C VAL A 1154 52.78 27.00 -109.54
N TRP A 1155 51.67 27.16 -108.83
CA TRP A 1155 50.59 28.09 -109.16
C TRP A 1155 50.88 29.43 -108.47
N TYR A 1156 50.95 30.50 -109.24
CA TYR A 1156 51.43 31.81 -108.81
C TYR A 1156 50.61 32.94 -109.41
N LEU A 1157 50.48 34.04 -108.67
CA LEU A 1157 49.98 35.29 -109.23
C LEU A 1157 51.08 35.99 -110.02
N GLY A 1158 50.75 36.54 -111.18
CA GLY A 1158 51.58 37.47 -111.94
C GLY A 1158 50.77 38.68 -112.38
N ALA A 1159 51.41 39.85 -112.48
CA ALA A 1159 50.77 41.04 -113.04
C ALA A 1159 50.31 40.81 -114.50
N MET A 1160 49.18 41.41 -114.86
CA MET A 1160 48.68 41.47 -116.23
C MET A 1160 49.38 42.61 -116.98
N ASP A 1161 50.24 42.27 -117.93
CA ASP A 1161 50.81 43.25 -118.86
C ASP A 1161 49.73 43.81 -119.82
N ASP A 1162 49.89 45.06 -120.25
CA ASP A 1162 49.01 45.84 -121.14
C ASP A 1162 48.70 45.18 -122.52
N GLY A 1163 49.27 44.01 -122.81
CA GLY A 1163 49.04 43.23 -124.03
C GLY A 1163 49.46 41.77 -123.89
N GLY A 1164 48.55 40.94 -123.36
CA GLY A 1164 48.70 39.48 -123.27
C GLY A 1164 47.38 38.75 -123.63
N GLU A 1165 47.48 37.64 -124.35
CA GLU A 1165 46.32 37.02 -125.02
C GLU A 1165 45.36 36.23 -124.12
N ASN A 1166 44.14 36.03 -124.64
CA ASN A 1166 43.04 35.27 -124.03
C ASN A 1166 42.93 33.85 -124.64
N PRO A 1167 43.26 32.78 -123.89
CA PRO A 1167 42.80 31.41 -124.14
C PRO A 1167 41.71 30.99 -123.11
N GLY A 1168 40.70 30.17 -123.41
CA GLY A 1168 40.30 29.57 -124.69
C GLY A 1168 39.54 28.24 -124.48
N GLY A 1169 38.22 28.21 -124.71
CA GLY A 1169 37.36 27.01 -124.62
C GLY A 1169 36.85 26.68 -123.20
N GLU A 1170 35.70 26.04 -122.99
CA GLU A 1170 34.63 25.59 -123.90
C GLU A 1170 33.23 25.84 -123.26
N ASN A 1171 32.15 25.71 -124.04
CA ASN A 1171 30.78 25.96 -123.58
C ASN A 1171 29.80 24.86 -124.05
N PRO A 1172 29.25 24.06 -123.12
CA PRO A 1172 27.97 23.35 -123.28
C PRO A 1172 26.97 23.74 -122.16
N GLY A 1173 25.64 23.76 -122.34
CA GLY A 1173 24.83 23.46 -123.52
C GLY A 1173 23.49 22.81 -123.11
N GLY A 1174 22.39 23.58 -123.09
CA GLY A 1174 21.02 23.09 -122.79
C GLY A 1174 20.73 22.87 -121.29
N GLU A 1175 19.49 22.86 -120.79
CA GLU A 1175 18.17 23.12 -121.40
C GLU A 1175 17.26 23.88 -120.41
N ASN A 1176 16.15 24.44 -120.88
CA ASN A 1176 15.11 25.07 -120.05
C ASN A 1176 13.76 24.40 -120.35
N PRO A 1177 13.17 23.68 -119.40
CA PRO A 1177 11.84 24.08 -118.88
C PRO A 1177 11.72 23.81 -117.36
N GLY A 1178 10.67 24.22 -116.64
CA GLY A 1178 9.44 24.92 -116.98
C GLY A 1178 8.55 24.93 -115.73
N GLY A 1179 7.98 26.08 -115.36
CA GLY A 1179 7.24 26.23 -114.11
C GLY A 1179 5.74 26.07 -114.29
N GLU A 1180 5.15 25.02 -113.72
CA GLU A 1180 3.70 24.89 -113.52
C GLU A 1180 3.36 24.67 -112.04
N ASN A 1181 2.57 25.60 -111.50
CA ASN A 1181 1.62 25.42 -110.41
C ASN A 1181 0.30 24.86 -111.03
N PRO A 1182 -0.73 24.40 -110.28
CA PRO A 1182 -0.82 24.13 -108.84
C PRO A 1182 -1.50 22.76 -108.53
N GLY A 1183 -1.79 22.45 -107.26
CA GLY A 1183 -2.73 21.38 -106.90
C GLY A 1183 -2.83 21.16 -105.40
N GLY A 1184 -4.04 21.22 -104.84
CA GLY A 1184 -4.27 20.95 -103.42
C GLY A 1184 -5.37 19.92 -103.23
N GLU A 1185 -5.32 19.18 -102.13
CA GLU A 1185 -6.44 18.40 -101.62
C GLU A 1185 -6.36 18.27 -100.09
N ASN A 1186 -7.51 18.47 -99.45
CA ASN A 1186 -7.83 18.26 -98.05
C ASN A 1186 -8.98 17.22 -98.09
N PRO A 1187 -9.10 16.21 -97.20
CA PRO A 1187 -9.80 16.48 -95.92
C PRO A 1187 -9.55 15.49 -94.75
N GLY A 1188 -10.21 15.76 -93.61
CA GLY A 1188 -10.53 14.76 -92.57
C GLY A 1188 -9.57 14.74 -91.38
N GLY A 1189 -9.94 15.11 -90.15
CA GLY A 1189 -11.25 15.53 -89.62
C GLY A 1189 -11.91 14.46 -88.76
N GLU A 1190 -11.64 14.49 -87.44
CA GLU A 1190 -12.66 14.24 -86.41
C GLU A 1190 -12.22 14.82 -85.04
N ASN A 1191 -13.15 15.54 -84.42
CA ASN A 1191 -13.18 16.01 -83.03
C ASN A 1191 -14.22 15.07 -82.31
N PRO A 1192 -14.69 15.24 -81.05
CA PRO A 1192 -14.38 16.23 -80.00
C PRO A 1192 -14.33 15.66 -78.55
N GLY A 1193 -14.27 16.57 -77.56
CA GLY A 1193 -14.53 16.32 -76.12
C GLY A 1193 -13.47 17.00 -75.26
N GLY A 1194 -13.76 18.01 -74.41
CA GLY A 1194 -14.94 18.19 -73.57
C GLY A 1194 -14.73 17.39 -72.27
N GLU A 1195 -14.71 17.95 -71.06
CA GLU A 1195 -15.21 19.25 -70.59
C GLU A 1195 -14.30 19.90 -69.52
N THR A 1196 -14.79 20.99 -68.92
CA THR A 1196 -14.12 21.90 -67.99
C THR A 1196 -14.37 21.51 -66.50
N PRO A 1197 -14.43 22.40 -65.48
CA PRO A 1197 -13.42 22.37 -64.42
C PRO A 1197 -13.98 22.29 -62.99
N GLY A 1198 -13.09 22.36 -62.00
CA GLY A 1198 -13.40 22.85 -60.66
C GLY A 1198 -12.98 21.94 -59.50
N GLY A 1199 -12.66 22.55 -58.36
CA GLY A 1199 -12.31 21.81 -57.13
C GLY A 1199 -11.10 22.40 -56.42
N GLU A 1200 -11.36 23.31 -55.50
CA GLU A 1200 -10.41 24.04 -54.67
C GLU A 1200 -9.53 23.15 -53.76
N ASN A 1201 -8.42 23.73 -53.32
CA ASN A 1201 -7.63 23.46 -52.11
C ASN A 1201 -8.48 23.10 -50.85
N PRO A 1202 -7.92 22.60 -49.72
CA PRO A 1202 -6.48 22.48 -49.38
C PRO A 1202 -6.05 21.20 -48.61
N GLY A 1203 -4.73 21.07 -48.39
CA GLY A 1203 -4.16 20.50 -47.15
C GLY A 1203 -3.69 19.04 -47.18
N GLY A 1204 -2.37 18.86 -47.09
CA GLY A 1204 -1.66 17.58 -46.95
C GLY A 1204 -0.17 17.78 -46.90
#